data_AF-A0A9E6JIC1-F1
#
_entry.id   AF-A0A9E6JIC1-F1
#
_cell.length_a   1.000
_cell.length_b   1.000
_cell.length_c   1.000
_cell.angle_alpha   90.00
_cell.angle_beta   90.00
_cell.angle_gamma   90.00
#
_symmetry.space_group_name_H-M   'P 1'
#
loop_
_entity.id
_entity.type
_entity.pdbx_description
1 polymer ?
#
loop_
_entity_poly.entity_id
_entity_poly.type
_entity_poly.pdbx_seq_one_letter_code
_entity_poly.pdbx_strand_id
1 'polypeptide(L)'
;MKINKHARCFIAFFAAIYFVPLTAAAATVIYRSVGPNNTSAVAGSGLTNLLTLGGSNAAFLSALPDNVGVGDAIQYNFNTCVCFITSRIDDQHFTVKAADGFSAPIPAVLDGSWSIYRAYTSLSNAAIRVENTGITAGLRDFDTGTGARDMVTNDEQWNFACYNDGVESTPVVWSGWTSNATHYLRIYTPYVATEVGVSQRHHGTWTTGAYRMVVANNSNLIFMGVNCVRIEGLQLQVSSVNADWQTCLYLRNGATCDYRISDNIFVGAGNSGSYFHIGVTIYQNSSGEARVWNNLVYNFTGDPGSWGIVYNDPGTCYAYNNTILNCNVGLSVQDGNTIAMNNLGQNCVFSCYDGTLFDAGSDYNLSDQVGDAPGTHAKNSTTVTFVNAGGYDFHLAASDTGARDSGTNLSADAYLPFNNDIDLGTRSGLWDIGADEYGATMLTFTPTTAATSTFTPTITRTATPTFTSTFTGTSTPTGTRTFTPTVTPTPTGTITFTRTSTSTLSATLTPSGTQTPTLTITPSGTATPTVTVSATASISPTLTPTSSGTATASTTPTGTWSPTAVSSATGTITPTSSITSTPPPTPTITPTLTSIPATDTPTVTGLAVTPGQFLSYPNPLKGQQLWFYYTCQPPAKVTIEVFNVAGEKVLTLTDSPTNAGVVRTSYDASKLAPGIYLYRARIEDADGVRTFAWQKFAVLR
;
A
#
# COMPACT_ATOMS: atom_id res chain seq x y z
N MET A 1 -72.42 48.00 -28.53
CA MET A 1 -72.17 47.97 -29.99
C MET A 1 -70.68 48.23 -30.23
N LYS A 2 -69.90 47.21 -30.64
CA LYS A 2 -68.43 47.29 -30.92
C LYS A 2 -67.56 47.69 -29.69
N ILE A 3 -66.28 47.36 -29.56
CA ILE A 3 -65.42 46.27 -30.08
C ILE A 3 -64.45 45.95 -28.93
N ASN A 4 -64.12 44.68 -28.67
CA ASN A 4 -62.99 44.32 -27.81
C ASN A 4 -61.92 43.61 -28.66
N LYS A 5 -60.68 44.10 -28.65
CA LYS A 5 -59.56 43.48 -29.36
C LYS A 5 -58.88 42.45 -28.45
N HIS A 6 -58.89 41.18 -28.84
CA HIS A 6 -57.98 40.20 -28.25
C HIS A 6 -56.55 40.47 -28.74
N ALA A 7 -55.67 40.92 -27.85
CA ALA A 7 -54.23 40.77 -28.04
C ALA A 7 -53.84 39.33 -27.66
N ARG A 8 -53.23 38.59 -28.58
CA ARG A 8 -52.70 37.24 -28.30
C ARG A 8 -51.31 37.36 -27.71
N CYS A 9 -51.09 36.82 -26.51
CA CYS A 9 -49.75 36.61 -25.97
C CYS A 9 -49.41 35.12 -26.14
N PHE A 10 -48.51 34.81 -27.09
CA PHE A 10 -48.00 33.45 -27.29
C PHE A 10 -46.82 33.25 -26.34
N ILE A 11 -47.01 32.45 -25.28
CA ILE A 11 -45.90 32.00 -24.43
C ILE A 11 -45.26 30.80 -25.12
N ALA A 12 -44.02 30.98 -25.61
CA ALA A 12 -43.24 29.89 -26.19
C ALA A 12 -42.67 29.01 -25.06
N PHE A 13 -43.16 27.78 -24.95
CA PHE A 13 -42.58 26.77 -24.06
C PHE A 13 -41.26 26.26 -24.65
N PHE A 14 -40.15 26.90 -24.28
CA PHE A 14 -38.82 26.31 -24.45
C PHE A 14 -38.65 25.18 -23.44
N ALA A 15 -38.79 23.94 -23.92
CA ALA A 15 -38.40 22.76 -23.15
C ALA A 15 -36.87 22.73 -23.02
N ALA A 16 -36.35 23.24 -21.90
CA ALA A 16 -34.95 23.11 -21.56
C ALA A 16 -34.64 21.62 -21.34
N ILE A 17 -34.04 20.97 -22.33
CA ILE A 17 -33.44 19.64 -22.17
C ILE A 17 -32.22 19.85 -21.26
N TYR A 18 -32.42 19.65 -19.96
CA TYR A 18 -31.34 19.50 -19.01
C TYR A 18 -30.59 18.22 -19.36
N PHE A 19 -29.55 18.35 -20.19
CA PHE A 19 -28.39 17.48 -20.09
C PHE A 19 -27.83 17.65 -18.68
N VAL A 20 -28.25 16.76 -17.77
CA VAL A 20 -27.41 16.41 -16.63
C VAL A 20 -26.10 15.93 -17.25
N PRO A 21 -24.96 16.58 -17.01
CA PRO A 21 -23.70 16.04 -17.50
C PRO A 21 -23.53 14.68 -16.86
N LEU A 22 -23.50 13.62 -17.69
CA LEU A 22 -23.07 12.32 -17.23
C LEU A 22 -21.65 12.53 -16.69
N THR A 23 -21.47 12.36 -15.39
CA THR A 23 -20.12 12.33 -14.80
C THR A 23 -19.34 11.29 -15.58
N ALA A 24 -18.27 11.71 -16.27
CA ALA A 24 -17.44 10.80 -17.03
C ALA A 24 -17.05 9.62 -16.12
N ALA A 25 -17.05 8.41 -16.67
CA ALA A 25 -16.54 7.27 -15.93
C ALA A 25 -15.09 7.59 -15.51
N ALA A 26 -14.69 7.11 -14.33
CA ALA A 26 -13.28 7.17 -13.98
C ALA A 26 -12.54 6.21 -14.91
N ALA A 27 -11.51 6.72 -15.60
CA ALA A 27 -10.70 5.97 -16.55
C ALA A 27 -10.24 4.63 -15.98
N THR A 28 -10.19 3.63 -16.83
CA THR A 28 -9.93 2.23 -16.48
C THR A 28 -8.53 2.08 -15.90
N VAL A 29 -8.46 1.75 -14.60
CA VAL A 29 -7.20 1.69 -13.85
C VAL A 29 -6.54 0.33 -14.04
N ILE A 30 -5.47 0.31 -14.83
CA ILE A 30 -4.68 -0.88 -15.16
C ILE A 30 -3.45 -0.93 -14.23
N TYR A 31 -3.27 -2.06 -13.55
CA TYR A 31 -2.12 -2.35 -12.69
C TYR A 31 -1.26 -3.46 -13.30
N ARG A 32 0.07 -3.28 -13.27
CA ARG A 32 1.08 -4.26 -13.70
C ARG A 32 2.29 -4.22 -12.79
N SER A 33 2.79 -5.40 -12.37
CA SER A 33 3.97 -5.48 -11.52
C SER A 33 5.26 -5.65 -12.33
N VAL A 34 6.33 -5.05 -11.81
CA VAL A 34 7.67 -5.05 -12.40
C VAL A 34 8.64 -5.60 -11.36
N GLY A 35 9.26 -6.74 -11.65
CA GLY A 35 10.28 -7.35 -10.78
C GLY A 35 11.58 -7.59 -11.55
N PRO A 36 12.67 -6.83 -11.28
CA PRO A 36 13.88 -6.88 -12.08
C PRO A 36 14.47 -8.29 -12.21
N ASN A 37 14.54 -8.77 -13.46
CA ASN A 37 15.03 -10.09 -13.87
C ASN A 37 14.19 -11.30 -13.39
N ASN A 38 13.05 -11.11 -12.73
CA ASN A 38 12.31 -12.23 -12.12
C ASN A 38 11.37 -12.97 -13.09
N THR A 39 11.89 -14.03 -13.72
CA THR A 39 11.09 -14.96 -14.55
C THR A 39 10.42 -16.10 -13.76
N SER A 40 10.60 -16.15 -12.44
CA SER A 40 10.05 -17.23 -11.60
C SER A 40 8.66 -16.88 -11.06
N ALA A 41 7.91 -17.91 -10.67
CA ALA A 41 6.66 -17.72 -9.93
C ALA A 41 6.98 -17.20 -8.51
N VAL A 42 6.37 -16.08 -8.12
CA VAL A 42 6.43 -15.48 -6.78
C VAL A 42 5.68 -16.37 -5.76
N ALA A 43 4.61 -17.02 -6.21
CA ALA A 43 3.88 -18.06 -5.47
C ALA A 43 3.27 -19.08 -6.45
N GLY A 44 2.97 -20.29 -6.00
CA GLY A 44 2.32 -21.30 -6.84
C GLY A 44 1.76 -22.49 -6.07
N SER A 45 0.86 -23.25 -6.70
CA SER A 45 0.20 -24.38 -6.06
C SER A 45 1.04 -25.66 -6.07
N GLY A 46 1.13 -26.31 -4.91
CA GLY A 46 1.53 -27.71 -4.76
C GLY A 46 0.34 -28.63 -4.43
N LEU A 47 -0.87 -28.29 -4.91
CA LEU A 47 -2.17 -28.85 -4.47
C LEU A 47 -2.56 -28.58 -3.01
N THR A 48 -1.69 -27.95 -2.22
CA THR A 48 -1.90 -27.64 -0.79
C THR A 48 -2.58 -26.29 -0.56
N ASN A 49 -2.37 -25.33 -1.45
CA ASN A 49 -3.02 -24.02 -1.45
C ASN A 49 -3.88 -23.91 -2.73
N LEU A 50 -5.19 -23.75 -2.55
CA LEU A 50 -6.18 -23.80 -3.63
C LEU A 50 -6.80 -22.41 -3.84
N LEU A 51 -6.97 -22.03 -5.11
CA LEU A 51 -7.53 -20.75 -5.53
C LEU A 51 -9.03 -20.87 -5.80
N THR A 52 -9.79 -19.88 -5.32
CA THR A 52 -11.19 -19.65 -5.75
C THR A 52 -11.32 -18.23 -6.29
N LEU A 53 -11.87 -18.10 -7.50
CA LEU A 53 -12.12 -16.85 -8.21
C LEU A 53 -13.62 -16.69 -8.45
N GLY A 54 -14.19 -15.59 -7.95
CA GLY A 54 -15.62 -15.28 -8.09
C GLY A 54 -15.86 -13.78 -8.24
N GLY A 55 -16.38 -13.36 -9.40
CA GLY A 55 -16.47 -11.94 -9.73
C GLY A 55 -15.07 -11.32 -9.81
N SER A 56 -14.85 -10.22 -9.07
CA SER A 56 -13.52 -9.61 -8.92
C SER A 56 -12.78 -10.04 -7.64
N ASN A 57 -13.18 -11.13 -6.97
CA ASN A 57 -12.53 -11.61 -5.75
C ASN A 57 -11.70 -12.87 -6.02
N ALA A 58 -10.46 -12.88 -5.54
CA ALA A 58 -9.59 -14.04 -5.44
C ALA A 58 -9.39 -14.42 -3.95
N ALA A 59 -9.50 -15.71 -3.65
CA ALA A 59 -9.29 -16.26 -2.31
C ALA A 59 -8.39 -17.50 -2.38
N PHE A 60 -7.36 -17.53 -1.54
CA PHE A 60 -6.39 -18.62 -1.41
C PHE A 60 -6.60 -19.37 -0.08
N LEU A 61 -6.46 -20.69 -0.10
CA LEU A 61 -6.64 -21.56 1.07
C LEU A 61 -5.55 -21.40 2.14
N SER A 62 -4.46 -20.70 1.84
CA SER A 62 -3.37 -20.38 2.77
C SER A 62 -2.68 -19.07 2.36
N ALA A 63 -2.05 -18.42 3.34
CA ALA A 63 -1.33 -17.17 3.15
C ALA A 63 -0.31 -17.21 1.99
N LEU A 64 -0.29 -16.14 1.21
CA LEU A 64 0.71 -15.87 0.18
C LEU A 64 1.90 -15.07 0.75
N PRO A 65 3.07 -15.08 0.08
CA PRO A 65 4.20 -14.25 0.47
C PRO A 65 3.86 -12.74 0.52
N ASP A 66 4.50 -12.02 1.45
CA ASP A 66 4.21 -10.60 1.64
C ASP A 66 4.66 -9.68 0.50
N ASN A 67 5.51 -10.16 -0.41
CA ASN A 67 5.86 -9.46 -1.65
C ASN A 67 4.89 -9.74 -2.82
N VAL A 68 3.79 -10.47 -2.60
CA VAL A 68 2.65 -10.56 -3.55
C VAL A 68 1.70 -9.38 -3.34
N GLY A 69 1.31 -8.74 -4.44
CA GLY A 69 0.52 -7.51 -4.40
C GLY A 69 -0.02 -7.04 -5.76
N VAL A 70 -0.38 -5.77 -5.82
CA VAL A 70 -0.96 -5.12 -7.02
C VAL A 70 -0.07 -5.25 -8.25
N GLY A 71 -0.73 -5.51 -9.38
CA GLY A 71 -0.12 -5.72 -10.68
C GLY A 71 0.40 -7.13 -10.95
N ASP A 72 0.47 -8.02 -9.94
CA ASP A 72 0.90 -9.40 -10.14
C ASP A 72 -0.11 -10.20 -10.98
N ALA A 73 0.43 -11.02 -11.87
CA ALA A 73 -0.31 -11.85 -12.83
C ALA A 73 -0.56 -13.25 -12.24
N ILE A 74 -1.80 -13.53 -11.87
CA ILE A 74 -2.25 -14.87 -11.49
C ILE A 74 -2.57 -15.65 -12.77
N GLN A 75 -1.76 -16.65 -13.08
CA GLN A 75 -2.03 -17.68 -14.08
C GLN A 75 -2.80 -18.84 -13.40
N TYR A 76 -3.87 -19.35 -14.02
CA TYR A 76 -4.76 -20.37 -13.40
C TYR A 76 -5.52 -21.21 -14.46
N ASN A 77 -6.40 -22.11 -14.01
CA ASN A 77 -7.19 -23.03 -14.84
C ASN A 77 -6.29 -23.81 -15.82
N PHE A 78 -5.36 -24.61 -15.30
CA PHE A 78 -4.37 -25.38 -16.06
C PHE A 78 -3.56 -24.54 -17.06
N ASN A 79 -3.22 -23.32 -16.65
CA ASN A 79 -2.54 -22.30 -17.46
C ASN A 79 -3.30 -21.89 -18.73
N THR A 80 -4.64 -21.87 -18.68
CA THR A 80 -5.51 -21.37 -19.76
C THR A 80 -6.19 -20.04 -19.44
N CYS A 81 -5.94 -19.47 -18.26
CA CYS A 81 -6.45 -18.15 -17.87
C CYS A 81 -5.38 -17.31 -17.15
N VAL A 82 -5.46 -15.97 -17.29
CA VAL A 82 -4.66 -14.99 -16.54
C VAL A 82 -5.55 -13.87 -15.99
N CYS A 83 -5.24 -13.36 -14.81
CA CYS A 83 -5.84 -12.16 -14.22
C CYS A 83 -4.82 -11.40 -13.36
N PHE A 84 -5.12 -10.15 -13.02
CA PHE A 84 -4.20 -9.24 -12.35
C PHE A 84 -4.77 -8.78 -11.01
N ILE A 85 -3.92 -8.74 -9.98
CA ILE A 85 -4.27 -8.18 -8.66
C ILE A 85 -4.41 -6.67 -8.78
N THR A 86 -5.54 -6.12 -8.33
CA THR A 86 -5.82 -4.67 -8.30
C THR A 86 -5.98 -4.10 -6.89
N SER A 87 -6.07 -4.96 -5.87
CA SER A 87 -5.93 -4.59 -4.45
C SER A 87 -5.66 -5.83 -3.60
N ARG A 88 -4.85 -5.69 -2.54
CA ARG A 88 -4.68 -6.69 -1.48
C ARG A 88 -5.68 -6.40 -0.36
N ILE A 89 -6.30 -7.44 0.22
CA ILE A 89 -7.25 -7.31 1.33
C ILE A 89 -6.62 -7.84 2.62
N ASP A 90 -5.99 -9.02 2.56
CA ASP A 90 -5.14 -9.60 3.60
C ASP A 90 -4.06 -10.50 2.94
N ASP A 91 -3.58 -11.56 3.61
CA ASP A 91 -2.60 -12.50 3.05
C ASP A 91 -3.22 -13.63 2.20
N GLN A 92 -4.54 -13.76 2.19
CA GLN A 92 -5.32 -14.81 1.51
C GLN A 92 -6.34 -14.26 0.51
N HIS A 93 -6.75 -12.99 0.64
CA HIS A 93 -7.82 -12.37 -0.14
C HIS A 93 -7.34 -11.16 -0.94
N PHE A 94 -7.73 -11.10 -2.22
CA PHE A 94 -7.31 -10.07 -3.17
C PHE A 94 -8.47 -9.67 -4.09
N THR A 95 -8.47 -8.41 -4.52
CA THR A 95 -9.31 -7.93 -5.64
C THR A 95 -8.55 -8.12 -6.94
N VAL A 96 -9.25 -8.58 -7.99
CA VAL A 96 -8.66 -8.96 -9.28
C VAL A 96 -9.49 -8.52 -10.48
N LYS A 97 -8.80 -8.33 -11.61
CA LYS A 97 -9.37 -7.96 -12.91
C LYS A 97 -8.78 -8.79 -14.05
N ALA A 98 -9.51 -8.87 -15.17
CA ALA A 98 -8.94 -9.35 -16.42
C ALA A 98 -7.87 -8.36 -16.95
N ALA A 99 -7.22 -8.70 -18.07
CA ALA A 99 -6.17 -7.88 -18.65
C ALA A 99 -6.63 -6.44 -18.96
N ASP A 100 -7.88 -6.25 -19.36
CA ASP A 100 -8.48 -4.94 -19.65
C ASP A 100 -8.61 -4.01 -18.43
N GLY A 101 -8.34 -4.48 -17.20
CA GLY A 101 -8.53 -3.71 -15.95
C GLY A 101 -9.99 -3.49 -15.54
N PHE A 102 -10.96 -3.86 -16.38
CA PHE A 102 -12.38 -3.59 -16.20
C PHE A 102 -13.19 -4.87 -15.93
N SER A 103 -13.00 -5.90 -16.75
CA SER A 103 -13.79 -7.12 -16.70
C SER A 103 -13.45 -7.99 -15.49
N ALA A 104 -14.44 -8.77 -15.03
CA ALA A 104 -14.21 -9.82 -14.05
C ALA A 104 -13.43 -10.99 -14.70
N PRO A 105 -12.45 -11.58 -13.99
CA PRO A 105 -11.80 -12.81 -14.44
C PRO A 105 -12.78 -13.97 -14.69
N ILE A 106 -12.33 -14.96 -15.46
CA ILE A 106 -13.03 -16.24 -15.61
C ILE A 106 -13.07 -16.93 -14.24
N PRO A 107 -14.23 -17.40 -13.75
CA PRO A 107 -14.30 -18.07 -12.44
C PRO A 107 -13.44 -19.34 -12.35
N ALA A 108 -13.01 -19.65 -11.13
CA ALA A 108 -12.29 -20.86 -10.77
C ALA A 108 -12.73 -21.31 -9.37
N VAL A 109 -12.80 -22.61 -9.11
CA VAL A 109 -13.32 -23.16 -7.84
C VAL A 109 -12.38 -24.25 -7.34
N LEU A 110 -11.71 -23.98 -6.21
CA LEU A 110 -10.73 -24.88 -5.60
C LEU A 110 -9.63 -25.34 -6.60
N ASP A 111 -9.19 -24.42 -7.46
CA ASP A 111 -8.15 -24.69 -8.45
C ASP A 111 -6.80 -24.95 -7.77
N GLY A 112 -6.17 -26.06 -8.12
CA GLY A 112 -4.83 -26.46 -7.69
C GLY A 112 -3.75 -26.27 -8.77
N SER A 113 -4.06 -25.55 -9.86
CA SER A 113 -3.22 -25.39 -11.04
C SER A 113 -2.87 -23.93 -11.35
N TRP A 114 -2.70 -23.13 -10.29
CA TRP A 114 -2.35 -21.70 -10.37
C TRP A 114 -0.89 -21.40 -10.04
N SER A 115 -0.40 -20.26 -10.52
CA SER A 115 0.90 -19.65 -10.17
C SER A 115 0.84 -18.14 -10.38
N ILE A 116 1.58 -17.38 -9.57
CA ILE A 116 1.62 -15.92 -9.59
C ILE A 116 2.99 -15.46 -10.09
N TYR A 117 3.01 -14.60 -11.09
CA TYR A 117 4.22 -14.04 -11.69
C TYR A 117 4.19 -12.52 -11.63
N ARG A 118 5.37 -11.90 -11.71
CA ARG A 118 5.44 -10.47 -12.10
C ARG A 118 4.96 -10.32 -13.54
N ALA A 119 4.19 -9.27 -13.84
CA ALA A 119 3.75 -9.03 -15.22
C ALA A 119 4.94 -8.72 -16.15
N TYR A 120 5.93 -7.98 -15.64
CA TYR A 120 7.13 -7.57 -16.36
C TYR A 120 8.41 -7.85 -15.56
N THR A 121 9.51 -8.13 -16.27
CA THR A 121 10.84 -8.41 -15.69
C THR A 121 11.78 -7.21 -15.67
N SER A 122 11.34 -6.04 -16.14
CA SER A 122 12.03 -4.74 -16.07
C SER A 122 11.08 -3.62 -16.48
N LEU A 123 11.37 -2.38 -16.09
CA LEU A 123 10.68 -1.19 -16.62
C LEU A 123 10.95 -1.04 -18.13
N SER A 124 12.12 -1.45 -18.61
CA SER A 124 12.42 -1.46 -20.05
C SER A 124 11.46 -2.34 -20.84
N ASN A 125 11.06 -3.49 -20.27
CA ASN A 125 10.10 -4.43 -20.86
C ASN A 125 8.65 -3.94 -20.73
N ALA A 126 8.31 -3.33 -19.59
CA ALA A 126 7.01 -2.70 -19.37
C ALA A 126 6.73 -1.55 -20.38
N ALA A 127 7.73 -0.71 -20.66
CA ALA A 127 7.61 0.42 -21.59
C ALA A 127 7.19 0.02 -23.01
N ILE A 128 7.64 -1.16 -23.46
CA ILE A 128 7.36 -1.73 -24.79
C ILE A 128 6.32 -2.87 -24.77
N ARG A 129 5.76 -3.19 -23.59
CA ARG A 129 4.79 -4.27 -23.34
C ARG A 129 5.29 -5.68 -23.74
N VAL A 130 6.55 -5.99 -23.43
CA VAL A 130 7.14 -7.33 -23.58
C VAL A 130 7.06 -8.08 -22.25
N GLU A 131 6.11 -9.00 -22.13
CA GLU A 131 5.70 -9.55 -20.83
C GLU A 131 6.63 -10.67 -20.33
N ASN A 132 6.48 -11.02 -19.04
CA ASN A 132 7.30 -12.02 -18.38
C ASN A 132 7.24 -13.40 -19.08
N THR A 133 8.40 -13.91 -19.52
CA THR A 133 8.50 -15.18 -20.24
C THR A 133 8.24 -16.42 -19.37
N GLY A 134 8.21 -16.28 -18.04
CA GLY A 134 7.73 -17.31 -17.11
C GLY A 134 6.23 -17.58 -17.23
N ILE A 135 5.45 -16.59 -17.68
CA ILE A 135 4.02 -16.77 -17.99
C ILE A 135 3.90 -17.62 -19.25
N THR A 136 2.90 -18.51 -19.29
CA THR A 136 2.66 -19.46 -20.38
C THR A 136 2.48 -18.73 -21.72
N ALA A 137 3.10 -19.22 -22.78
CA ALA A 137 3.19 -18.50 -24.06
C ALA A 137 1.84 -18.18 -24.71
N GLY A 138 0.79 -18.96 -24.46
CA GLY A 138 -0.58 -18.69 -24.92
C GLY A 138 -1.40 -17.77 -24.02
N LEU A 139 -0.82 -17.22 -22.95
CA LEU A 139 -1.41 -16.23 -22.05
C LEU A 139 -0.67 -14.88 -22.06
N ARG A 140 0.43 -14.79 -22.81
CA ARG A 140 1.08 -13.54 -23.22
C ARG A 140 0.30 -12.89 -24.39
N ASP A 141 0.64 -11.65 -24.72
CA ASP A 141 -0.21 -10.70 -25.47
C ASP A 141 -1.49 -10.32 -24.68
N PHE A 142 -1.36 -10.19 -23.35
CA PHE A 142 -2.38 -9.60 -22.49
C PHE A 142 -2.35 -8.06 -22.57
N ASP A 143 -1.19 -7.46 -22.82
CA ASP A 143 -1.00 -6.00 -22.98
C ASP A 143 -0.81 -5.60 -24.45
N THR A 144 -1.82 -5.91 -25.27
CA THR A 144 -1.73 -5.98 -26.73
C THR A 144 -1.08 -4.80 -27.46
N GLY A 145 -0.34 -5.16 -28.52
CA GLY A 145 0.23 -4.25 -29.52
C GLY A 145 1.60 -3.68 -29.13
N THR A 146 2.53 -3.64 -30.07
CA THR A 146 3.90 -3.11 -29.87
C THR A 146 4.00 -1.61 -30.17
N GLY A 147 4.78 -0.87 -29.38
CA GLY A 147 5.03 0.56 -29.62
C GLY A 147 3.96 1.45 -28.98
N ALA A 148 3.28 2.26 -29.78
CA ALA A 148 2.40 3.31 -29.27
C ALA A 148 1.20 2.79 -28.44
N ARG A 149 0.75 3.59 -27.45
CA ARG A 149 -0.45 3.34 -26.64
C ARG A 149 -1.11 4.66 -26.29
N ASP A 150 -2.36 4.86 -26.67
CA ASP A 150 -3.09 6.09 -26.37
C ASP A 150 -4.04 5.87 -25.18
N MET A 151 -3.61 6.27 -23.99
CA MET A 151 -4.41 6.14 -22.78
C MET A 151 -5.61 7.10 -22.76
N VAL A 152 -5.57 8.17 -23.55
CA VAL A 152 -6.65 9.16 -23.65
C VAL A 152 -7.78 8.65 -24.56
N THR A 153 -7.42 8.09 -25.72
CA THR A 153 -8.40 7.48 -26.63
C THR A 153 -9.01 6.18 -26.06
N ASN A 154 -8.25 5.45 -25.24
CA ASN A 154 -8.71 4.21 -24.62
C ASN A 154 -9.46 4.37 -23.28
N ASP A 155 -9.51 5.57 -22.67
CA ASP A 155 -10.05 5.80 -21.32
C ASP A 155 -9.30 4.94 -20.25
N GLU A 156 -7.97 5.05 -20.19
CA GLU A 156 -7.06 4.26 -19.34
C GLU A 156 -6.21 5.12 -18.37
N GLN A 157 -5.85 4.54 -17.22
CA GLN A 157 -4.75 5.00 -16.33
C GLN A 157 -3.82 3.82 -16.02
N TRP A 158 -2.51 3.97 -16.23
CA TRP A 158 -1.55 2.85 -16.07
C TRP A 158 -0.67 3.01 -14.84
N ASN A 159 -0.58 1.93 -14.05
CA ASN A 159 0.09 1.88 -12.77
C ASN A 159 1.11 0.73 -12.74
N PHE A 160 2.39 1.06 -12.85
CA PHE A 160 3.50 0.11 -12.81
C PHE A 160 4.10 0.04 -11.41
N ALA A 161 3.74 -1.03 -10.69
CA ALA A 161 4.17 -1.30 -9.32
C ALA A 161 5.52 -2.02 -9.32
N CYS A 162 6.55 -1.40 -8.74
CA CYS A 162 7.95 -1.82 -8.82
C CYS A 162 8.37 -2.57 -7.56
N TYR A 163 8.76 -3.84 -7.69
CA TYR A 163 9.05 -4.75 -6.58
C TYR A 163 10.54 -5.06 -6.44
N ASN A 164 11.01 -5.26 -5.22
CA ASN A 164 12.40 -5.58 -4.89
C ASN A 164 12.74 -7.07 -5.14
N ASP A 165 12.51 -7.55 -6.36
CA ASP A 165 12.94 -8.89 -6.76
C ASP A 165 14.41 -8.94 -7.21
N GLY A 166 15.03 -7.78 -7.45
CA GLY A 166 16.39 -7.65 -7.94
C GLY A 166 16.83 -6.19 -8.14
N VAL A 167 18.02 -6.01 -8.72
CA VAL A 167 18.49 -4.70 -9.21
C VAL A 167 18.09 -4.55 -10.68
N GLU A 168 17.49 -3.42 -11.06
CA GLU A 168 17.37 -3.08 -12.48
C GLU A 168 18.65 -2.39 -12.97
N SER A 169 19.28 -2.91 -14.02
CA SER A 169 20.55 -2.41 -14.57
C SER A 169 20.46 -2.02 -16.05
N THR A 170 19.24 -1.91 -16.57
CA THR A 170 18.94 -1.68 -17.99
C THR A 170 18.31 -0.30 -18.15
N PRO A 171 18.89 0.61 -18.97
CA PRO A 171 18.27 1.87 -19.34
C PRO A 171 16.84 1.72 -19.89
N VAL A 172 15.96 2.62 -19.49
CA VAL A 172 14.54 2.64 -19.87
C VAL A 172 14.27 3.82 -20.80
N VAL A 173 13.59 3.56 -21.91
CA VAL A 173 13.12 4.60 -22.83
C VAL A 173 11.60 4.45 -22.98
N TRP A 174 10.85 5.22 -22.21
CA TRP A 174 9.40 5.28 -22.34
C TRP A 174 9.04 6.27 -23.45
N SER A 175 8.38 5.81 -24.51
CA SER A 175 8.05 6.67 -25.66
C SER A 175 6.87 6.10 -26.46
N GLY A 176 6.17 6.98 -27.20
CA GLY A 176 4.98 6.60 -27.98
C GLY A 176 3.69 6.41 -27.17
N TRP A 177 3.71 6.67 -25.86
CA TRP A 177 2.49 6.68 -25.04
C TRP A 177 1.86 8.08 -25.06
N THR A 178 0.55 8.16 -25.28
CA THR A 178 -0.24 9.40 -25.20
C THR A 178 -1.03 9.43 -23.89
N SER A 179 -1.07 10.60 -23.25
CA SER A 179 -1.49 10.80 -21.86
C SER A 179 -2.00 12.23 -21.63
N ASN A 180 -2.72 12.43 -20.52
CA ASN A 180 -3.10 13.76 -20.01
C ASN A 180 -3.31 13.73 -18.48
N ALA A 181 -3.73 14.84 -17.87
CA ALA A 181 -3.87 14.98 -16.42
C ALA A 181 -4.85 13.97 -15.77
N THR A 182 -5.83 13.45 -16.52
CA THR A 182 -6.77 12.41 -16.06
C THR A 182 -6.46 11.00 -16.60
N HIS A 183 -5.47 10.88 -17.49
CA HIS A 183 -5.03 9.64 -18.15
C HIS A 183 -3.50 9.58 -18.11
N TYR A 184 -2.96 9.35 -16.92
CA TYR A 184 -1.54 9.49 -16.60
C TYR A 184 -0.86 8.11 -16.46
N LEU A 185 0.47 8.13 -16.58
CA LEU A 185 1.34 6.99 -16.30
C LEU A 185 1.91 7.15 -14.88
N ARG A 186 1.70 6.17 -13.99
CA ARG A 186 2.31 6.10 -12.66
C ARG A 186 3.33 4.98 -12.61
N ILE A 187 4.57 5.28 -12.24
CA ILE A 187 5.63 4.32 -11.95
C ILE A 187 6.02 4.50 -10.50
N TYR A 188 5.83 3.47 -9.68
CA TYR A 188 5.94 3.62 -8.24
C TYR A 188 6.28 2.32 -7.52
N THR A 189 6.82 2.42 -6.30
CA THR A 189 6.95 1.28 -5.39
C THR A 189 5.69 1.13 -4.53
N PRO A 190 5.00 -0.03 -4.51
CA PRO A 190 3.86 -0.25 -3.62
C PRO A 190 4.29 -0.28 -2.15
N TYR A 191 3.53 0.40 -1.29
CA TYR A 191 3.95 0.65 0.10
C TYR A 191 2.83 0.63 1.16
N VAL A 192 1.57 0.45 0.77
CA VAL A 192 0.45 0.31 1.71
C VAL A 192 -0.11 -1.11 1.73
N ALA A 193 -0.79 -1.49 2.82
CA ALA A 193 -1.39 -2.82 3.01
C ALA A 193 -2.39 -3.23 1.91
N THR A 194 -3.04 -2.27 1.24
CA THR A 194 -3.94 -2.51 0.11
C THR A 194 -3.20 -2.72 -1.22
N GLU A 195 -1.90 -2.52 -1.25
CA GLU A 195 -1.05 -2.74 -2.42
C GLU A 195 -0.18 -3.98 -2.26
N VAL A 196 0.45 -4.18 -1.10
CA VAL A 196 1.44 -5.25 -0.84
C VAL A 196 1.47 -5.61 0.65
N GLY A 197 2.06 -6.76 1.03
CA GLY A 197 2.20 -7.20 2.42
C GLY A 197 3.43 -6.65 3.15
N VAL A 198 4.47 -6.25 2.41
CA VAL A 198 5.65 -5.54 2.93
C VAL A 198 6.06 -4.45 1.95
N SER A 199 6.41 -3.26 2.45
CA SER A 199 6.79 -2.11 1.62
C SER A 199 7.90 -2.48 0.62
N GLN A 200 7.73 -2.06 -0.63
CA GLN A 200 8.76 -2.12 -1.67
C GLN A 200 9.50 -0.79 -1.83
N ARG A 201 9.09 0.24 -1.08
CA ARG A 201 9.60 1.62 -1.05
C ARG A 201 10.68 1.75 0.01
N HIS A 202 11.60 2.69 -0.20
CA HIS A 202 12.57 3.09 0.82
C HIS A 202 11.92 3.97 1.93
N HIS A 203 12.72 4.25 2.96
CA HIS A 203 12.40 5.14 4.06
C HIS A 203 13.64 6.03 4.27
N GLY A 204 13.61 7.23 3.67
CA GLY A 204 14.61 8.31 3.70
C GLY A 204 16.08 8.01 3.38
N THR A 205 16.48 6.75 3.25
CA THR A 205 17.84 6.26 3.14
C THR A 205 17.91 5.11 2.13
N TRP A 206 19.00 5.06 1.37
CA TRP A 206 19.19 4.06 0.32
C TRP A 206 19.31 2.65 0.89
N THR A 207 18.52 1.70 0.37
CA THR A 207 18.42 0.34 0.90
C THR A 207 18.29 -0.73 -0.18
N THR A 208 18.91 -1.89 0.07
CA THR A 208 18.71 -3.11 -0.72
C THR A 208 17.38 -3.83 -0.41
N GLY A 209 16.63 -3.35 0.59
CA GLY A 209 15.29 -3.83 0.94
C GLY A 209 14.15 -3.30 0.06
N ALA A 210 14.40 -2.24 -0.72
CA ALA A 210 13.45 -1.62 -1.63
C ALA A 210 13.89 -1.74 -3.11
N TYR A 211 12.95 -1.55 -4.04
CA TYR A 211 13.23 -1.55 -5.48
C TYR A 211 14.30 -0.49 -5.80
N ARG A 212 15.23 -0.82 -6.71
CA ARG A 212 16.29 0.10 -7.14
C ARG A 212 16.79 -0.17 -8.55
N MET A 213 17.14 0.90 -9.24
CA MET A 213 17.84 0.89 -10.51
C MET A 213 19.27 1.42 -10.33
N VAL A 214 20.26 0.67 -10.80
CA VAL A 214 21.69 1.03 -10.73
C VAL A 214 22.32 0.78 -12.09
N VAL A 215 22.71 1.85 -12.78
CA VAL A 215 23.23 1.76 -14.17
C VAL A 215 24.67 2.27 -14.23
N ALA A 216 25.52 1.49 -14.90
CA ALA A 216 26.97 1.69 -14.99
C ALA A 216 27.45 1.80 -16.46
N ASN A 217 26.57 2.17 -17.38
CA ASN A 217 26.87 2.35 -18.81
C ASN A 217 26.69 3.82 -19.22
N ASN A 218 27.04 4.18 -20.47
CA ASN A 218 26.86 5.52 -21.01
C ASN A 218 25.40 5.74 -21.49
N SER A 219 24.47 5.94 -20.56
CA SER A 219 23.06 6.27 -20.82
C SER A 219 22.39 6.93 -19.62
N ASN A 220 21.22 7.51 -19.86
CA ASN A 220 20.25 7.88 -18.84
C ASN A 220 19.59 6.61 -18.27
N LEU A 221 19.25 6.60 -16.97
CA LEU A 221 18.54 5.49 -16.34
C LEU A 221 17.10 5.40 -16.85
N ILE A 222 16.34 6.49 -16.72
CA ILE A 222 14.98 6.61 -17.25
C ILE A 222 14.90 7.84 -18.16
N PHE A 223 14.68 7.61 -19.45
CA PHE A 223 14.20 8.62 -20.38
C PHE A 223 12.68 8.52 -20.51
N MET A 224 11.99 9.62 -20.19
CA MET A 224 10.54 9.72 -20.18
C MET A 224 10.06 10.67 -21.29
N GLY A 225 9.73 10.08 -22.44
CA GLY A 225 9.11 10.71 -23.61
C GLY A 225 7.58 10.60 -23.60
N VAL A 226 6.95 10.75 -22.43
CA VAL A 226 5.51 10.62 -22.18
C VAL A 226 5.08 11.80 -21.31
N ASN A 227 3.98 12.47 -21.65
CA ASN A 227 3.44 13.59 -20.88
C ASN A 227 2.76 13.09 -19.59
N CYS A 228 2.45 13.98 -18.63
CA CYS A 228 1.61 13.67 -17.46
C CYS A 228 2.00 12.35 -16.78
N VAL A 229 3.20 12.28 -16.20
CA VAL A 229 3.66 11.08 -15.47
C VAL A 229 3.85 11.36 -13.98
N ARG A 230 3.73 10.30 -13.19
CA ARG A 230 4.02 10.28 -11.76
C ARG A 230 5.10 9.25 -11.46
N ILE A 231 6.16 9.66 -10.75
CA ILE A 231 7.30 8.83 -10.41
C ILE A 231 7.53 8.96 -8.90
N GLU A 232 7.24 7.88 -8.17
CA GLU A 232 6.96 7.92 -6.73
C GLU A 232 7.73 6.81 -5.97
N GLY A 233 8.61 7.18 -5.03
CA GLY A 233 9.29 6.24 -4.12
C GLY A 233 10.41 5.37 -4.71
N LEU A 234 10.94 5.71 -5.89
CA LEU A 234 11.99 4.95 -6.55
C LEU A 234 13.40 5.28 -6.01
N GLN A 235 14.32 4.30 -6.11
CA GLN A 235 15.74 4.50 -5.87
C GLN A 235 16.51 4.38 -7.20
N LEU A 236 17.12 5.47 -7.68
CA LEU A 236 17.84 5.51 -8.96
C LEU A 236 19.30 5.96 -8.76
N GLN A 237 20.27 5.21 -9.31
CA GLN A 237 21.71 5.54 -9.22
C GLN A 237 22.44 5.50 -10.57
N VAL A 238 23.06 6.63 -10.94
CA VAL A 238 24.18 6.67 -11.88
C VAL A 238 25.42 6.17 -11.15
N SER A 239 26.03 5.09 -11.63
CA SER A 239 27.17 4.42 -10.98
C SER A 239 28.42 4.30 -11.88
N SER A 240 28.32 4.71 -13.15
CA SER A 240 29.49 4.94 -14.00
C SER A 240 30.13 6.27 -13.60
N VAL A 241 31.45 6.30 -13.42
CA VAL A 241 32.24 7.54 -13.22
C VAL A 241 32.92 8.03 -14.52
N ASN A 242 32.73 7.33 -15.64
CA ASN A 242 33.51 7.48 -16.88
C ASN A 242 32.64 7.68 -18.14
N ALA A 243 31.44 8.24 -17.98
CA ALA A 243 30.54 8.52 -19.09
C ALA A 243 29.74 9.80 -18.85
N ASP A 244 29.34 10.43 -19.95
CA ASP A 244 28.88 11.82 -20.04
C ASP A 244 27.36 11.89 -20.29
N TRP A 245 26.72 13.02 -19.98
CA TRP A 245 25.27 13.22 -20.13
C TRP A 245 24.41 12.13 -19.48
N GLN A 246 24.80 11.69 -18.28
CA GLN A 246 24.08 10.67 -17.52
C GLN A 246 23.05 11.29 -16.58
N THR A 247 21.76 11.01 -16.80
CA THR A 247 20.68 11.44 -15.91
C THR A 247 20.03 10.24 -15.20
N CYS A 248 19.69 10.35 -13.92
CA CYS A 248 18.81 9.36 -13.29
C CYS A 248 17.38 9.42 -13.87
N LEU A 249 16.83 10.62 -14.06
CA LEU A 249 15.49 10.81 -14.62
C LEU A 249 15.42 12.02 -15.56
N TYR A 250 15.29 11.74 -16.87
CA TYR A 250 15.17 12.74 -17.92
C TYR A 250 13.72 12.77 -18.44
N LEU A 251 12.96 13.83 -18.09
CA LEU A 251 11.62 14.07 -18.64
C LEU A 251 11.69 15.04 -19.83
N ARG A 252 11.18 14.60 -21.00
CA ARG A 252 11.20 15.39 -22.24
C ARG A 252 10.05 15.03 -23.18
N ASN A 253 9.05 15.89 -23.26
CA ASN A 253 7.99 15.81 -24.27
C ASN A 253 7.34 17.18 -24.50
N GLY A 254 6.93 17.49 -25.73
CA GLY A 254 6.62 18.85 -26.21
C GLY A 254 5.16 19.29 -26.08
N ALA A 255 4.46 18.91 -25.00
CA ALA A 255 3.09 19.36 -24.77
C ALA A 255 2.82 19.67 -23.29
N THR A 256 2.04 20.73 -23.05
CA THR A 256 1.59 21.18 -21.72
C THR A 256 1.01 20.02 -20.90
N CYS A 257 1.70 19.65 -19.83
CA CYS A 257 1.37 18.50 -19.00
C CYS A 257 1.74 18.73 -17.52
N ASP A 258 1.34 17.82 -16.63
CA ASP A 258 1.62 17.85 -15.18
C ASP A 258 2.57 16.70 -14.81
N TYR A 259 3.86 17.00 -14.65
CA TYR A 259 4.84 16.02 -14.17
C TYR A 259 4.90 16.01 -12.63
N ARG A 260 4.87 14.80 -12.04
CA ARG A 260 5.00 14.62 -10.59
C ARG A 260 6.17 13.68 -10.26
N ILE A 261 7.12 14.16 -9.50
CA ILE A 261 8.31 13.41 -9.07
C ILE A 261 8.37 13.54 -7.55
N SER A 262 8.00 12.50 -6.82
CA SER A 262 7.87 12.58 -5.35
C SER A 262 8.55 11.47 -4.58
N ASP A 263 9.10 11.86 -3.43
CA ASP A 263 9.61 10.94 -2.41
C ASP A 263 10.64 9.92 -2.93
N ASN A 264 11.42 10.24 -3.97
CA ASN A 264 12.42 9.34 -4.57
C ASN A 264 13.82 9.59 -3.98
N ILE A 265 14.73 8.61 -4.12
CA ILE A 265 16.17 8.79 -3.91
C ILE A 265 16.93 8.76 -5.24
N PHE A 266 17.64 9.84 -5.55
CA PHE A 266 18.52 9.98 -6.72
C PHE A 266 19.98 10.08 -6.29
N VAL A 267 20.85 9.22 -6.84
CA VAL A 267 22.25 9.09 -6.42
C VAL A 267 23.20 9.21 -7.61
N GLY A 268 24.11 10.18 -7.55
CA GLY A 268 25.18 10.34 -8.52
C GLY A 268 26.38 9.45 -8.23
N ALA A 269 27.34 9.41 -9.15
CA ALA A 269 28.51 8.52 -9.06
C ALA A 269 29.57 8.96 -8.03
N GLY A 270 29.30 9.97 -7.20
CA GLY A 270 30.22 10.51 -6.20
C GLY A 270 31.18 11.53 -6.79
N ASN A 271 31.93 11.14 -7.82
CA ASN A 271 32.82 12.00 -8.58
C ASN A 271 33.00 11.45 -10.01
N SER A 272 32.44 12.14 -11.00
CA SER A 272 32.53 11.82 -12.43
C SER A 272 33.67 12.57 -13.15
N GLY A 273 34.59 13.21 -12.42
CA GLY A 273 35.80 13.84 -12.94
C GLY A 273 35.51 15.07 -13.81
N SER A 274 35.36 14.86 -15.12
CA SER A 274 35.00 15.91 -16.11
C SER A 274 33.83 15.48 -16.99
N TYR A 275 33.02 14.52 -16.52
CA TYR A 275 31.80 14.09 -17.16
C TYR A 275 30.58 14.67 -16.43
N PHE A 276 29.55 15.00 -17.19
CA PHE A 276 28.38 15.74 -16.75
C PHE A 276 27.23 14.79 -16.34
N HIS A 277 26.85 14.82 -15.06
CA HIS A 277 25.79 13.96 -14.48
C HIS A 277 24.65 14.78 -13.89
N ILE A 278 23.42 14.25 -13.97
CA ILE A 278 22.22 14.88 -13.42
C ILE A 278 21.40 13.88 -12.58
N GLY A 279 20.80 14.33 -11.48
CA GLY A 279 19.73 13.60 -10.80
C GLY A 279 18.43 13.63 -11.60
N VAL A 280 17.75 14.77 -11.62
CA VAL A 280 16.52 14.99 -12.39
C VAL A 280 16.69 16.14 -13.38
N THR A 281 16.31 15.94 -14.65
CA THR A 281 16.15 17.04 -15.62
C THR A 281 14.73 17.06 -16.20
N ILE A 282 14.12 18.25 -16.20
CA ILE A 282 12.81 18.52 -16.79
C ILE A 282 13.01 19.49 -17.97
N TYR A 283 12.69 19.04 -19.19
CA TYR A 283 12.94 19.77 -20.43
C TYR A 283 11.81 19.51 -21.44
N GLN A 284 10.65 20.14 -21.24
CA GLN A 284 9.45 19.87 -22.04
C GLN A 284 9.51 20.61 -23.40
N ASN A 285 10.05 21.83 -23.44
CA ASN A 285 9.98 22.80 -24.54
C ASN A 285 8.54 23.30 -24.78
N SER A 286 7.71 23.32 -23.73
CA SER A 286 6.31 23.73 -23.80
C SER A 286 5.84 24.18 -22.43
N SER A 287 4.93 25.16 -22.33
CA SER A 287 4.50 25.71 -21.03
C SER A 287 3.66 24.72 -20.22
N GLY A 288 4.31 23.75 -19.57
CA GLY A 288 3.72 22.75 -18.69
C GLY A 288 3.77 23.14 -17.21
N GLU A 289 3.44 22.19 -16.36
CA GLU A 289 3.68 22.24 -14.91
C GLU A 289 4.56 21.05 -14.48
N ALA A 290 5.43 21.29 -13.52
CA ALA A 290 6.17 20.23 -12.84
C ALA A 290 6.04 20.37 -11.32
N ARG A 291 5.98 19.26 -10.61
CA ARG A 291 5.83 19.14 -9.16
C ARG A 291 6.90 18.16 -8.67
N VAL A 292 7.84 18.67 -7.88
CA VAL A 292 9.02 17.93 -7.44
C VAL A 292 9.13 18.08 -5.93
N TRP A 293 8.80 17.05 -5.14
CA TRP A 293 8.77 17.17 -3.68
C TRP A 293 9.20 15.94 -2.88
N ASN A 294 9.65 16.15 -1.64
CA ASN A 294 10.20 15.11 -0.75
C ASN A 294 11.33 14.27 -1.36
N ASN A 295 11.98 14.69 -2.45
CA ASN A 295 13.06 13.89 -3.06
C ASN A 295 14.38 14.11 -2.32
N LEU A 296 15.14 13.04 -2.16
CA LEU A 296 16.52 13.06 -1.68
C LEU A 296 17.46 12.90 -2.88
N VAL A 297 18.35 13.87 -3.09
CA VAL A 297 19.23 13.94 -4.27
C VAL A 297 20.66 14.17 -3.80
N TYR A 298 21.60 13.28 -4.13
CA TYR A 298 22.98 13.48 -3.69
C TYR A 298 24.08 12.90 -4.58
N ASN A 299 25.32 13.36 -4.36
CA ASN A 299 26.55 12.87 -4.98
C ASN A 299 26.71 13.15 -6.51
N PHE A 300 26.08 14.20 -7.03
CA PHE A 300 26.22 14.63 -8.44
C PHE A 300 27.39 15.63 -8.60
N THR A 301 28.63 15.17 -8.44
CA THR A 301 29.85 15.99 -8.61
C THR A 301 30.74 15.49 -9.75
N GLY A 302 31.46 16.40 -10.39
CA GLY A 302 32.36 16.13 -11.53
C GLY A 302 32.52 17.36 -12.41
N ASP A 303 31.99 17.32 -13.64
CA ASP A 303 31.90 18.53 -14.47
C ASP A 303 31.05 19.63 -13.79
N PRO A 304 31.45 20.93 -13.84
CA PRO A 304 30.73 22.02 -13.16
C PRO A 304 29.24 22.14 -13.45
N GLY A 305 28.76 21.67 -14.62
CA GLY A 305 27.33 21.64 -14.94
C GLY A 305 26.54 20.50 -14.29
N SER A 306 27.17 19.62 -13.50
CA SER A 306 26.49 18.48 -12.89
C SER A 306 25.45 18.93 -11.84
N TRP A 307 24.17 18.66 -12.11
CA TRP A 307 23.03 19.17 -11.37
C TRP A 307 22.37 18.09 -10.50
N GLY A 308 21.97 18.42 -9.28
CA GLY A 308 21.04 17.59 -8.52
C GLY A 308 19.66 17.54 -9.20
N ILE A 309 19.05 18.71 -9.34
CA ILE A 309 17.79 18.91 -10.06
C ILE A 309 17.97 20.10 -11.01
N VAL A 310 17.62 19.95 -12.28
CA VAL A 310 17.54 21.07 -13.23
C VAL A 310 16.15 21.18 -13.85
N TYR A 311 15.61 22.39 -13.81
CA TYR A 311 14.40 22.79 -14.53
C TYR A 311 14.80 23.69 -15.71
N ASN A 312 14.44 23.27 -16.91
CA ASN A 312 14.84 23.93 -18.16
C ASN A 312 13.67 23.89 -19.15
N ASP A 313 12.59 24.59 -18.82
CA ASP A 313 11.36 24.57 -19.58
C ASP A 313 10.51 25.84 -19.33
N PRO A 314 9.88 26.45 -20.35
CA PRO A 314 9.12 27.70 -20.19
C PRO A 314 7.82 27.61 -19.35
N GLY A 315 7.49 26.44 -18.78
CA GLY A 315 6.40 26.25 -17.83
C GLY A 315 6.71 26.71 -16.39
N THR A 316 5.91 26.21 -15.43
CA THR A 316 6.09 26.47 -13.98
C THR A 316 6.50 25.19 -13.22
N CYS A 317 7.55 25.28 -12.40
CA CYS A 317 7.95 24.23 -11.47
C CYS A 317 7.58 24.58 -10.02
N TYR A 318 7.01 23.62 -9.29
CA TYR A 318 6.80 23.64 -7.85
C TYR A 318 7.80 22.67 -7.21
N ALA A 319 8.94 23.19 -6.75
CA ALA A 319 10.01 22.42 -6.13
C ALA A 319 9.92 22.58 -4.61
N TYR A 320 9.28 21.64 -3.91
CA TYR A 320 8.88 21.79 -2.50
C TYR A 320 9.56 20.72 -1.61
N ASN A 321 10.14 21.08 -0.46
CA ASN A 321 10.68 20.11 0.51
C ASN A 321 11.63 19.04 -0.09
N ASN A 322 12.54 19.39 -1.01
CA ASN A 322 13.58 18.46 -1.47
C ASN A 322 14.88 18.63 -0.65
N THR A 323 15.63 17.55 -0.47
CA THR A 323 16.96 17.56 0.18
C THR A 323 18.03 17.27 -0.88
N ILE A 324 18.93 18.22 -1.14
CA ILE A 324 19.93 18.18 -2.21
C ILE A 324 21.34 18.39 -1.64
N LEU A 325 22.21 17.38 -1.75
CA LEU A 325 23.44 17.28 -0.96
C LEU A 325 24.65 16.84 -1.79
N ASN A 326 25.81 17.43 -1.59
CA ASN A 326 27.06 16.99 -2.23
C ASN A 326 26.95 16.96 -3.78
N CYS A 327 26.38 18.00 -4.39
CA CYS A 327 26.29 18.16 -5.85
C CYS A 327 27.27 19.25 -6.32
N ASN A 328 27.58 19.34 -7.61
CA ASN A 328 28.28 20.53 -8.12
C ASN A 328 27.34 21.74 -8.06
N VAL A 329 26.12 21.59 -8.56
CA VAL A 329 25.02 22.54 -8.36
C VAL A 329 23.77 21.79 -7.86
N GLY A 330 23.05 22.38 -6.89
CA GLY A 330 21.90 21.76 -6.24
C GLY A 330 20.64 21.76 -7.11
N LEU A 331 19.79 22.78 -6.95
CA LEU A 331 18.61 23.08 -7.76
C LEU A 331 18.94 24.20 -8.75
N SER A 332 18.90 23.94 -10.05
CA SER A 332 19.18 24.92 -11.11
C SER A 332 17.95 25.22 -11.96
N VAL A 333 17.73 26.49 -12.30
CA VAL A 333 16.60 26.97 -13.10
C VAL A 333 17.13 27.71 -14.33
N GLN A 334 17.07 27.04 -15.49
CA GLN A 334 17.65 27.49 -16.75
C GLN A 334 16.65 28.19 -17.68
N ASP A 335 15.35 27.86 -17.57
CA ASP A 335 14.25 28.50 -18.32
C ASP A 335 12.94 28.42 -17.50
N GLY A 336 11.94 29.22 -17.88
CA GLY A 336 10.61 29.28 -17.26
C GLY A 336 10.59 29.95 -15.90
N ASN A 337 9.83 29.37 -14.97
CA ASN A 337 9.64 29.90 -13.62
C ASN A 337 9.62 28.76 -12.58
N THR A 338 10.33 28.90 -11.46
CA THR A 338 10.34 27.90 -10.39
C THR A 338 9.98 28.52 -9.04
N ILE A 339 8.89 28.06 -8.44
CA ILE A 339 8.54 28.37 -7.05
C ILE A 339 9.23 27.31 -6.17
N ALA A 340 10.29 27.70 -5.48
CA ALA A 340 11.04 26.84 -4.57
C ALA A 340 10.58 27.09 -3.13
N MET A 341 10.05 26.07 -2.44
CA MET A 341 9.61 26.17 -1.04
C MET A 341 10.27 25.12 -0.15
N ASN A 342 10.70 25.49 1.05
CA ASN A 342 11.20 24.55 2.07
C ASN A 342 12.33 23.60 1.58
N ASN A 343 13.08 23.91 0.53
CA ASN A 343 14.15 23.00 0.08
C ASN A 343 15.39 23.15 0.96
N LEU A 344 16.16 22.07 1.08
CA LEU A 344 17.39 21.99 1.86
C LEU A 344 18.56 21.69 0.90
N GLY A 345 19.45 22.67 0.70
CA GLY A 345 20.74 22.48 0.04
C GLY A 345 21.89 22.44 1.06
N GLN A 346 22.86 21.52 0.90
CA GLN A 346 24.15 21.55 1.60
C GLN A 346 25.30 21.05 0.70
N ASN A 347 26.53 21.47 1.00
CA ASN A 347 27.77 20.97 0.41
C ASN A 347 27.80 21.06 -1.14
N CYS A 348 27.08 22.01 -1.74
CA CYS A 348 27.12 22.18 -3.19
C CYS A 348 28.35 23.00 -3.60
N VAL A 349 29.10 22.53 -4.59
CA VAL A 349 30.44 23.06 -4.93
C VAL A 349 30.39 24.49 -5.49
N PHE A 350 29.37 24.80 -6.29
CA PHE A 350 29.21 26.11 -6.93
C PHE A 350 28.00 26.89 -6.39
N SER A 351 26.84 26.22 -6.25
CA SER A 351 25.64 26.80 -5.61
C SER A 351 24.66 25.71 -5.21
N CYS A 352 23.93 25.87 -4.10
CA CYS A 352 22.77 25.05 -3.79
C CYS A 352 21.56 25.45 -4.64
N TYR A 353 21.48 26.73 -5.03
CA TYR A 353 20.41 27.30 -5.85
C TYR A 353 21.00 28.14 -6.99
N ASP A 354 20.67 27.80 -8.24
CA ASP A 354 21.28 28.36 -9.44
C ASP A 354 20.24 28.85 -10.46
N GLY A 355 20.61 29.89 -11.23
CA GLY A 355 19.72 30.59 -12.14
C GLY A 355 19.00 31.80 -11.54
N THR A 356 18.48 32.67 -12.40
CA THR A 356 17.80 33.93 -12.02
C THR A 356 16.28 33.87 -12.21
N LEU A 357 15.72 32.66 -12.30
CA LEU A 357 14.33 32.37 -12.68
C LEU A 357 13.53 31.67 -11.55
N PHE A 358 13.96 31.87 -10.31
CA PHE A 358 13.14 31.58 -9.14
C PHE A 358 12.03 32.64 -9.01
N ASP A 359 10.81 32.17 -8.78
CA ASP A 359 9.64 33.04 -8.60
C ASP A 359 9.77 33.85 -7.30
N ALA A 360 9.19 35.06 -7.26
CA ALA A 360 9.19 35.92 -6.08
C ALA A 360 8.40 35.34 -4.88
N GLY A 361 7.56 34.33 -5.10
CA GLY A 361 6.90 33.52 -4.08
C GLY A 361 7.74 32.35 -3.54
N SER A 362 8.94 32.11 -4.06
CA SER A 362 9.88 31.12 -3.49
C SER A 362 10.32 31.55 -2.09
N ASP A 363 10.24 30.67 -1.08
CA ASP A 363 10.56 31.04 0.30
C ASP A 363 10.91 29.85 1.21
N TYR A 364 11.45 30.14 2.41
CA TYR A 364 11.83 29.15 3.43
C TYR A 364 12.88 28.10 2.97
N ASN A 365 13.64 28.38 1.92
CA ASN A 365 14.75 27.52 1.46
C ASN A 365 16.00 27.69 2.34
N LEU A 366 16.83 26.65 2.45
CA LEU A 366 18.04 26.64 3.28
C LEU A 366 19.29 26.28 2.46
N SER A 367 20.39 26.98 2.70
CA SER A 367 21.70 26.75 2.08
C SER A 367 22.84 27.00 3.08
N ASP A 368 23.92 26.23 2.98
CA ASP A 368 25.19 26.51 3.64
C ASP A 368 26.01 27.61 2.94
N GLN A 369 25.69 27.91 1.68
CA GLN A 369 26.33 28.97 0.89
C GLN A 369 25.83 30.37 1.28
N VAL A 370 26.50 31.41 0.75
CA VAL A 370 26.26 32.81 1.13
C VAL A 370 25.33 33.51 0.13
N GLY A 371 24.02 33.40 0.34
CA GLY A 371 23.03 34.25 -0.33
C GLY A 371 22.47 33.71 -1.65
N ASP A 372 22.52 32.39 -1.87
CA ASP A 372 21.94 31.72 -3.02
C ASP A 372 20.50 31.22 -2.79
N ALA A 373 20.16 30.77 -1.57
CA ALA A 373 18.82 30.26 -1.27
C ALA A 373 17.75 31.35 -1.48
N PRO A 374 16.76 31.12 -2.36
CA PRO A 374 15.78 32.14 -2.73
C PRO A 374 14.69 32.29 -1.67
N GLY A 375 14.32 33.55 -1.41
CA GLY A 375 13.18 33.92 -0.56
C GLY A 375 13.47 35.00 0.46
N THR A 376 12.44 35.35 1.24
CA THR A 376 12.51 36.41 2.27
C THR A 376 12.81 35.88 3.67
N HIS A 377 12.47 34.61 3.92
CA HIS A 377 12.77 33.82 5.11
C HIS A 377 13.87 32.77 4.84
N ALA A 378 14.59 32.89 3.72
CA ALA A 378 15.60 31.93 3.29
C ALA A 378 16.81 31.86 4.25
N LYS A 379 17.10 30.66 4.74
CA LYS A 379 18.20 30.35 5.68
C LYS A 379 19.51 30.12 4.93
N ASN A 380 20.12 31.21 4.48
CA ASN A 380 21.46 31.22 3.93
C ASN A 380 22.54 31.04 5.01
N SER A 381 23.75 30.61 4.62
CA SER A 381 24.91 30.36 5.50
C SER A 381 24.60 29.49 6.72
N THR A 382 23.66 28.56 6.56
CA THR A 382 23.11 27.72 7.62
C THR A 382 23.50 26.27 7.37
N THR A 383 24.12 25.65 8.37
CA THR A 383 24.49 24.22 8.32
C THR A 383 23.40 23.35 8.94
N VAL A 384 23.27 22.12 8.44
CA VAL A 384 22.32 21.11 8.92
C VAL A 384 23.08 19.95 9.56
N THR A 385 22.57 19.44 10.68
CA THR A 385 23.08 18.20 11.30
C THR A 385 22.18 17.02 10.93
N PHE A 386 22.75 16.03 10.23
CA PHE A 386 22.06 14.77 9.89
C PHE A 386 22.40 13.64 10.86
N VAL A 387 21.57 12.60 10.93
CA VAL A 387 21.75 11.42 11.79
C VAL A 387 23.09 10.71 11.49
N ASN A 388 23.40 10.44 10.21
CA ASN A 388 24.71 9.95 9.80
C ASN A 388 25.01 10.24 8.31
N ALA A 389 25.31 11.50 8.00
CA ALA A 389 25.69 11.95 6.66
C ALA A 389 26.84 11.14 6.04
N GLY A 390 27.80 10.67 6.85
CA GLY A 390 28.92 9.84 6.40
C GLY A 390 28.54 8.41 5.99
N GLY A 391 27.34 7.96 6.37
CA GLY A 391 26.71 6.72 5.92
C GLY A 391 25.58 6.92 4.90
N TYR A 392 25.38 8.14 4.40
CA TYR A 392 24.25 8.54 3.55
C TYR A 392 22.86 8.40 4.21
N ASP A 393 22.83 8.48 5.54
CA ASP A 393 21.62 8.64 6.35
C ASP A 393 21.41 10.15 6.60
N PHE A 394 20.47 10.71 5.84
CA PHE A 394 20.20 12.14 5.75
C PHE A 394 18.88 12.56 6.41
N HIS A 395 18.37 11.75 7.34
CA HIS A 395 17.37 12.23 8.29
C HIS A 395 17.99 13.32 9.19
N LEU A 396 17.17 14.26 9.64
CA LEU A 396 17.59 15.37 10.50
C LEU A 396 17.91 14.86 11.90
N ALA A 397 19.01 15.33 12.47
CA ALA A 397 19.41 14.94 13.82
C ALA A 397 18.53 15.64 14.88
N ALA A 398 18.36 14.98 16.03
CA ALA A 398 17.75 15.59 17.22
C ALA A 398 18.46 16.88 17.68
N SER A 399 19.73 17.04 17.32
CA SER A 399 20.58 18.21 17.59
C SER A 399 20.59 19.25 16.48
N ASP A 400 19.85 19.05 15.38
CA ASP A 400 19.75 20.08 14.33
C ASP A 400 18.99 21.31 14.82
N THR A 401 19.47 22.48 14.39
CA THR A 401 18.83 23.79 14.59
C THR A 401 18.76 24.61 13.29
N GLY A 402 19.15 24.01 12.16
CA GLY A 402 19.23 24.65 10.86
C GLY A 402 17.91 24.50 10.10
N ALA A 403 17.54 23.26 9.80
CA ALA A 403 16.37 22.89 9.02
C ALA A 403 15.12 22.65 9.87
N ARG A 404 15.30 22.18 11.11
CA ARG A 404 14.20 21.78 12.00
C ARG A 404 13.27 22.92 12.42
N ASP A 405 11.97 22.64 12.49
CA ASP A 405 10.88 23.55 12.92
C ASP A 405 10.90 24.91 12.19
N SER A 406 11.44 24.96 10.96
CA SER A 406 11.87 26.21 10.28
C SER A 406 11.29 26.44 8.89
N GLY A 407 10.55 25.49 8.34
CA GLY A 407 9.81 25.61 7.09
C GLY A 407 8.37 26.09 7.30
N THR A 408 7.71 26.44 6.20
CA THR A 408 6.27 26.78 6.19
C THR A 408 5.40 25.55 5.91
N ASN A 409 4.14 25.59 6.35
CA ASN A 409 3.21 24.48 6.20
C ASN A 409 2.48 24.54 4.85
N LEU A 410 2.71 23.54 3.98
CA LEU A 410 2.16 23.49 2.62
C LEU A 410 0.93 22.57 2.49
N SER A 411 0.32 22.11 3.59
CA SER A 411 -0.83 21.18 3.53
C SER A 411 -2.12 21.76 2.95
N ALA A 412 -2.15 23.07 2.70
CA ALA A 412 -3.23 23.78 2.03
C ALA A 412 -2.73 24.64 0.86
N ASP A 413 -1.54 24.33 0.31
CA ASP A 413 -1.05 24.96 -0.92
C ASP A 413 -2.00 24.70 -2.10
N ALA A 414 -2.20 25.71 -2.95
CA ALA A 414 -3.20 25.67 -4.01
C ALA A 414 -2.79 24.82 -5.23
N TYR A 415 -1.50 24.51 -5.37
CA TYR A 415 -0.90 23.86 -6.55
C TYR A 415 -0.31 22.49 -6.22
N LEU A 416 0.25 22.32 -5.03
CA LEU A 416 0.85 21.08 -4.51
C LEU A 416 0.58 20.92 -2.99
N PRO A 417 -0.65 20.59 -2.58
CA PRO A 417 -0.96 20.25 -1.19
C PRO A 417 -0.51 18.81 -0.87
N PHE A 418 0.30 18.66 0.17
CA PHE A 418 0.72 17.38 0.76
C PHE A 418 0.94 17.54 2.27
N ASN A 419 1.06 16.46 3.03
CA ASN A 419 1.23 16.54 4.49
C ASN A 419 2.16 15.45 5.06
N ASN A 420 2.97 14.84 4.21
CA ASN A 420 3.92 13.79 4.57
C ASN A 420 5.37 14.18 4.21
N ASP A 421 6.30 13.48 4.83
CA ASP A 421 7.73 13.47 4.49
C ASP A 421 8.09 12.28 3.57
N ILE A 422 9.38 12.13 3.25
CA ILE A 422 9.95 11.01 2.50
C ILE A 422 9.75 9.65 3.20
N ASP A 423 9.49 9.63 4.50
CA ASP A 423 9.27 8.44 5.34
C ASP A 423 7.80 8.04 5.48
N LEU A 424 6.89 8.83 4.91
CA LEU A 424 5.43 8.74 5.09
C LEU A 424 4.98 9.13 6.51
N GLY A 425 5.87 9.70 7.33
CA GLY A 425 5.52 10.40 8.55
C GLY A 425 4.65 11.62 8.22
N THR A 426 3.75 12.00 9.15
CA THR A 426 2.86 13.14 8.95
C THR A 426 3.49 14.41 9.51
N ARG A 427 3.70 15.40 8.66
CA ARG A 427 4.24 16.72 9.02
C ARG A 427 3.24 17.51 9.87
N SER A 428 3.69 18.19 10.93
CA SER A 428 2.76 18.83 11.88
C SER A 428 3.31 20.07 12.60
N GLY A 429 2.54 21.16 12.57
CA GLY A 429 2.96 22.46 13.14
C GLY A 429 3.66 23.32 12.10
N LEU A 430 4.81 23.88 12.47
CA LEU A 430 5.82 24.32 11.51
C LEU A 430 6.50 23.06 10.96
N TRP A 431 6.86 23.07 9.69
CA TRP A 431 7.50 21.92 9.06
C TRP A 431 9.01 22.02 9.17
N ASP A 432 9.69 20.90 8.95
CA ASP A 432 11.12 20.90 8.70
C ASP A 432 11.41 21.32 7.25
N ILE A 433 12.56 21.96 7.04
CA ILE A 433 13.08 22.26 5.71
C ILE A 433 13.73 20.98 5.16
N GLY A 434 13.43 20.61 3.92
CA GLY A 434 13.91 19.39 3.26
C GLY A 434 12.91 18.24 3.25
N ALA A 435 13.36 17.08 2.76
CA ALA A 435 12.54 15.90 2.47
C ALA A 435 12.09 15.12 3.71
N ASP A 436 12.78 15.28 4.84
CA ASP A 436 12.49 14.64 6.14
C ASP A 436 11.62 15.53 7.04
N GLU A 437 11.03 14.96 8.10
CA GLU A 437 10.49 15.70 9.25
C GLU A 437 10.85 14.99 10.56
N TYR A 438 11.70 15.65 11.37
CA TYR A 438 12.26 15.07 12.56
C TYR A 438 11.19 14.65 13.58
N GLY A 439 11.18 13.35 13.92
CA GLY A 439 10.27 12.79 14.91
C GLY A 439 8.85 12.55 14.38
N ALA A 440 8.59 12.77 13.09
CA ALA A 440 7.39 12.26 12.46
C ALA A 440 7.36 10.72 12.55
N THR A 441 6.19 10.15 12.81
CA THR A 441 6.06 8.70 13.03
C THR A 441 5.88 7.97 11.70
N MET A 442 6.98 7.39 11.21
CA MET A 442 7.06 6.37 10.16
C MET A 442 5.83 5.45 10.10
N LEU A 443 5.04 5.55 9.02
CA LEU A 443 3.82 4.75 8.83
C LEU A 443 4.10 3.35 8.26
N THR A 444 4.87 2.55 8.98
CA THR A 444 5.07 1.14 8.63
C THR A 444 3.82 0.32 8.97
N PHE A 445 3.09 -0.15 7.96
CA PHE A 445 2.07 -1.17 8.16
C PHE A 445 2.75 -2.51 8.44
N THR A 446 2.33 -3.19 9.51
CA THR A 446 2.77 -4.58 9.77
C THR A 446 1.70 -5.53 9.19
N PRO A 447 2.04 -6.50 8.32
CA PRO A 447 1.09 -7.49 7.84
C PRO A 447 0.58 -8.30 9.03
N THR A 448 -0.67 -8.04 9.43
CA THR A 448 -1.31 -8.75 10.52
C THR A 448 -1.86 -10.06 9.97
N THR A 449 -1.14 -11.17 10.19
CA THR A 449 -1.60 -12.51 9.81
C THR A 449 -2.99 -12.75 10.38
N ALA A 450 -4.00 -12.83 9.53
CA ALA A 450 -5.38 -12.96 9.96
C ALA A 450 -5.57 -14.30 10.69
N ALA A 451 -6.19 -14.29 11.87
CA ALA A 451 -6.46 -15.52 12.61
C ALA A 451 -7.27 -16.48 11.73
N THR A 452 -6.71 -17.67 11.47
CA THR A 452 -7.16 -18.55 10.38
C THR A 452 -8.60 -18.99 10.59
N SER A 453 -9.54 -18.33 9.91
CA SER A 453 -10.96 -18.64 10.02
C SER A 453 -11.25 -19.92 9.25
N THR A 454 -11.27 -21.05 9.95
CA THR A 454 -11.50 -22.37 9.38
C THR A 454 -12.96 -22.54 8.95
N PHE A 455 -13.34 -21.89 7.85
CA PHE A 455 -14.59 -22.13 7.14
C PHE A 455 -14.66 -23.61 6.76
N THR A 456 -15.50 -24.37 7.47
CA THR A 456 -15.81 -25.74 7.10
C THR A 456 -16.86 -25.70 5.98
N PRO A 457 -16.54 -26.07 4.73
CA PRO A 457 -17.49 -25.96 3.63
C PRO A 457 -18.62 -26.97 3.78
N THR A 458 -19.80 -26.50 4.17
CA THR A 458 -21.01 -27.33 4.23
C THR A 458 -21.51 -27.61 2.81
N ILE A 459 -21.03 -28.71 2.20
CA ILE A 459 -21.47 -29.15 0.88
C ILE A 459 -22.91 -29.70 0.96
N THR A 460 -23.89 -28.81 0.80
CA THR A 460 -25.30 -29.17 0.62
C THR A 460 -25.49 -29.85 -0.73
N ARG A 461 -25.25 -31.17 -0.81
CA ARG A 461 -25.43 -31.94 -2.03
C ARG A 461 -26.91 -32.16 -2.36
N THR A 462 -27.52 -31.17 -3.01
CA THR A 462 -28.87 -31.28 -3.60
C THR A 462 -28.94 -32.48 -4.54
N ALA A 463 -29.56 -33.56 -4.09
CA ALA A 463 -29.72 -34.77 -4.88
C ALA A 463 -30.93 -34.62 -5.81
N THR A 464 -30.69 -34.22 -7.06
CA THR A 464 -31.71 -34.25 -8.12
C THR A 464 -32.08 -35.70 -8.44
N PRO A 465 -33.32 -36.16 -8.20
CA PRO A 465 -33.70 -37.55 -8.43
C PRO A 465 -34.08 -37.76 -9.91
N THR A 466 -33.08 -38.09 -10.74
CA THR A 466 -33.31 -38.44 -12.15
C THR A 466 -33.93 -39.84 -12.23
N PHE A 467 -35.25 -39.92 -12.37
CA PHE A 467 -35.94 -41.18 -12.66
C PHE A 467 -35.84 -41.51 -14.16
N THR A 468 -35.26 -42.66 -14.48
CA THR A 468 -35.23 -43.21 -15.86
C THR A 468 -35.53 -44.70 -15.78
N SER A 469 -36.68 -45.13 -16.31
CA SER A 469 -37.22 -46.47 -16.08
C SER A 469 -37.47 -47.25 -17.38
N THR A 470 -36.68 -48.28 -17.63
CA THR A 470 -36.99 -49.45 -18.51
C THR A 470 -35.87 -50.49 -18.27
N PHE A 471 -36.13 -51.78 -18.09
CA PHE A 471 -36.77 -52.64 -19.09
C PHE A 471 -37.56 -53.83 -18.48
N THR A 472 -38.24 -54.58 -19.33
CA THR A 472 -39.15 -55.71 -19.02
C THR A 472 -38.46 -57.05 -18.72
N GLY A 473 -39.09 -57.84 -17.86
CA GLY A 473 -38.83 -59.28 -17.68
C GLY A 473 -40.08 -59.98 -17.13
N THR A 474 -40.57 -61.03 -17.81
CA THR A 474 -41.86 -61.67 -17.53
C THR A 474 -41.75 -63.19 -17.34
N SER A 475 -42.00 -63.68 -16.12
CA SER A 475 -42.75 -64.95 -15.86
C SER A 475 -42.99 -65.18 -14.36
N THR A 476 -44.28 -65.20 -13.97
CA THR A 476 -45.02 -66.21 -13.16
C THR A 476 -44.38 -66.92 -11.91
N PRO A 477 -45.19 -67.38 -10.92
CA PRO A 477 -45.06 -66.74 -9.59
C PRO A 477 -45.02 -67.67 -8.36
N THR A 478 -44.41 -67.20 -7.27
CA THR A 478 -44.69 -67.59 -5.87
C THR A 478 -43.96 -66.60 -4.95
N GLY A 479 -44.53 -66.05 -3.87
CA GLY A 479 -45.93 -66.04 -3.41
C GLY A 479 -46.15 -64.89 -2.40
N THR A 480 -47.38 -64.73 -1.92
CA THR A 480 -47.78 -63.91 -0.76
C THR A 480 -47.37 -62.41 -0.75
N ARG A 481 -48.28 -61.52 -1.18
CA ARG A 481 -48.20 -60.09 -0.86
C ARG A 481 -48.80 -59.81 0.52
N THR A 482 -48.13 -58.99 1.32
CA THR A 482 -48.74 -58.28 2.46
C THR A 482 -48.19 -56.86 2.51
N PHE A 483 -49.03 -55.88 2.22
CA PHE A 483 -48.71 -54.46 2.40
C PHE A 483 -49.34 -53.98 3.70
N THR A 484 -48.55 -53.35 4.57
CA THR A 484 -49.06 -52.56 5.70
C THR A 484 -48.09 -51.40 5.92
N PRO A 485 -48.38 -50.20 5.41
CA PRO A 485 -47.53 -49.04 5.63
C PRO A 485 -47.75 -48.49 7.04
N THR A 486 -46.68 -48.19 7.75
CA THR A 486 -46.72 -47.34 8.95
C THR A 486 -45.43 -46.53 8.99
N VAL A 487 -45.57 -45.20 8.95
CA VAL A 487 -44.44 -44.26 8.91
C VAL A 487 -44.30 -43.60 10.27
N THR A 488 -43.13 -43.72 10.89
CA THR A 488 -42.60 -42.75 11.88
C THR A 488 -41.08 -42.93 11.92
N PRO A 489 -40.27 -41.89 11.63
CA PRO A 489 -38.81 -42.01 11.62
C PRO A 489 -38.18 -41.69 12.98
N THR A 490 -37.10 -42.37 13.35
CA THR A 490 -36.15 -41.90 14.39
C THR A 490 -34.75 -42.46 14.12
N PRO A 491 -33.87 -41.73 13.40
CA PRO A 491 -32.51 -42.20 13.13
C PRO A 491 -31.54 -41.86 14.28
N THR A 492 -31.12 -42.86 15.04
CA THR A 492 -30.01 -42.78 16.01
C THR A 492 -28.71 -43.31 15.40
N GLY A 493 -28.22 -42.63 14.37
CA GLY A 493 -26.96 -42.95 13.70
C GLY A 493 -25.74 -42.57 14.54
N THR A 494 -25.03 -43.55 15.10
CA THR A 494 -23.80 -43.30 15.87
C THR A 494 -22.63 -43.06 14.91
N ILE A 495 -22.11 -41.83 14.87
CA ILE A 495 -20.91 -41.49 14.06
C ILE A 495 -19.66 -41.92 14.83
N THR A 496 -18.89 -42.84 14.25
CA THR A 496 -17.56 -43.24 14.75
C THR A 496 -16.47 -42.48 13.99
N PHE A 497 -15.71 -41.65 14.68
CA PHE A 497 -14.57 -40.93 14.10
C PHE A 497 -13.31 -41.82 14.06
N THR A 498 -13.10 -42.55 12.97
CA THR A 498 -11.86 -43.29 12.73
C THR A 498 -10.73 -42.33 12.37
N ARG A 499 -9.87 -41.98 13.34
CA ARG A 499 -8.74 -41.08 13.13
C ARG A 499 -7.55 -41.83 12.49
N THR A 500 -7.50 -41.86 11.16
CA THR A 500 -6.36 -42.43 10.41
C THR A 500 -5.12 -41.57 10.59
N SER A 501 -4.25 -41.92 11.54
CA SER A 501 -2.94 -41.30 11.71
C SER A 501 -1.92 -41.93 10.75
N THR A 502 -1.84 -41.40 9.53
CA THR A 502 -0.86 -41.82 8.52
C THR A 502 0.56 -41.50 9.00
N SER A 503 1.25 -42.50 9.56
CA SER A 503 2.67 -42.41 9.92
C SER A 503 3.50 -43.15 8.86
N THR A 504 4.17 -42.39 8.01
CA THR A 504 5.02 -42.90 6.92
C THR A 504 6.38 -43.38 7.43
N LEU A 505 6.39 -44.44 8.23
CA LEU A 505 7.61 -45.17 8.55
C LEU A 505 8.00 -46.09 7.39
N SER A 506 9.06 -45.71 6.67
CA SER A 506 9.71 -46.59 5.70
C SER A 506 10.50 -47.67 6.44
N ALA A 507 10.08 -48.93 6.32
CA ALA A 507 10.74 -50.09 6.92
C ALA A 507 10.90 -51.19 5.87
N THR A 508 12.15 -51.49 5.48
CA THR A 508 12.47 -52.55 4.52
C THR A 508 12.24 -53.92 5.15
N LEU A 509 11.47 -54.79 4.50
CA LEU A 509 11.14 -56.11 5.02
C LEU A 509 12.35 -57.07 5.02
N THR A 510 12.49 -57.84 6.11
CA THR A 510 13.25 -59.11 6.14
C THR A 510 12.45 -60.11 7.01
N PRO A 511 12.12 -61.33 6.54
CA PRO A 511 11.08 -62.15 7.19
C PRO A 511 11.60 -63.15 8.24
N SER A 512 10.93 -63.25 9.40
CA SER A 512 11.03 -64.39 10.35
C SER A 512 9.94 -64.38 11.44
N GLY A 513 9.43 -65.54 11.87
CA GLY A 513 9.08 -65.77 13.29
C GLY A 513 7.63 -65.59 13.81
N THR A 514 6.68 -66.35 13.28
CA THR A 514 5.41 -66.91 13.85
C THR A 514 4.93 -66.62 15.31
N GLN A 515 3.59 -66.53 15.48
CA GLN A 515 2.73 -66.66 16.70
C GLN A 515 2.49 -65.42 17.60
N THR A 516 1.41 -65.26 18.40
CA THR A 516 -0.04 -65.66 18.39
C THR A 516 -0.75 -64.79 19.48
N PRO A 517 -1.99 -64.25 19.31
CA PRO A 517 -2.52 -63.17 20.18
C PRO A 517 -3.44 -63.59 21.35
N THR A 518 -3.63 -62.72 22.36
CA THR A 518 -4.72 -62.74 23.37
C THR A 518 -5.02 -61.31 23.90
N LEU A 519 -6.14 -61.07 24.60
CA LEU A 519 -6.83 -59.76 24.71
C LEU A 519 -7.23 -59.32 26.15
N THR A 520 -7.54 -58.01 26.32
CA THR A 520 -8.44 -57.39 27.35
C THR A 520 -7.91 -57.31 28.82
N ILE A 521 -8.38 -56.45 29.76
CA ILE A 521 -9.48 -55.44 29.87
C ILE A 521 -9.01 -54.19 30.67
N THR A 522 -9.68 -53.03 30.54
CA THR A 522 -9.47 -51.78 31.33
C THR A 522 -10.55 -51.54 32.41
N PRO A 523 -10.18 -51.04 33.61
CA PRO A 523 -10.93 -49.94 34.28
C PRO A 523 -10.03 -49.01 35.17
N SER A 524 -10.47 -47.88 35.76
CA SER A 524 -11.28 -46.73 35.26
C SER A 524 -11.39 -45.59 36.33
N GLY A 525 -11.01 -44.34 36.01
CA GLY A 525 -11.29 -43.13 36.82
C GLY A 525 -10.27 -42.77 37.93
N THR A 526 -10.21 -41.56 38.53
CA THR A 526 -10.92 -40.27 38.27
C THR A 526 -10.15 -39.07 38.89
N ALA A 527 -10.29 -37.85 38.34
CA ALA A 527 -10.09 -36.51 38.95
C ALA A 527 -8.65 -35.97 39.33
N THR A 528 -8.08 -35.15 38.45
CA THR A 528 -7.75 -33.70 38.58
C THR A 528 -7.64 -33.04 39.99
N PRO A 529 -6.78 -32.00 40.22
CA PRO A 529 -5.41 -31.74 39.75
C PRO A 529 -4.44 -31.31 40.91
N THR A 530 -3.13 -31.16 40.66
CA THR A 530 -2.27 -30.21 41.40
C THR A 530 -1.11 -29.73 40.53
N VAL A 531 -0.83 -28.42 40.53
CA VAL A 531 0.36 -27.83 39.88
C VAL A 531 1.37 -27.44 40.96
N THR A 532 2.61 -27.87 40.82
CA THR A 532 3.74 -27.32 41.59
C THR A 532 5.00 -27.39 40.75
N VAL A 533 5.27 -26.33 40.00
CA VAL A 533 6.53 -26.19 39.25
C VAL A 533 7.60 -25.67 40.21
N SER A 534 8.64 -26.48 40.43
CA SER A 534 9.88 -26.01 41.07
C SER A 534 11.00 -26.15 40.06
N ALA A 535 11.49 -25.03 39.55
CA ALA A 535 12.60 -24.98 38.60
C ALA A 535 13.88 -24.64 39.36
N THR A 536 14.92 -25.48 39.22
CA THR A 536 16.25 -25.21 39.75
C THR A 536 17.22 -25.18 38.58
N ALA A 537 17.68 -24.00 38.18
CA ALA A 537 18.62 -23.84 37.08
C ALA A 537 20.04 -24.26 37.51
N SER A 538 20.69 -25.08 36.69
CA SER A 538 22.11 -25.43 36.84
C SER A 538 22.95 -24.58 35.88
N ILE A 539 24.15 -24.18 36.30
CA ILE A 539 25.07 -23.33 35.53
C ILE A 539 26.50 -23.87 35.54
N SER A 540 27.32 -23.27 34.67
CA SER A 540 28.77 -23.41 34.48
C SER A 540 29.26 -24.50 33.51
N PRO A 541 30.40 -24.27 32.81
CA PRO A 541 30.60 -24.79 31.47
C PRO A 541 31.94 -25.56 31.29
N THR A 542 32.20 -26.04 30.07
CA THR A 542 33.57 -26.36 29.63
C THR A 542 33.71 -26.11 28.13
N LEU A 543 34.68 -25.27 27.75
CA LEU A 543 35.14 -25.10 26.37
C LEU A 543 36.61 -25.51 26.30
N THR A 544 36.99 -26.22 25.24
CA THR A 544 38.38 -26.64 24.99
C THR A 544 38.78 -26.20 23.58
N PRO A 545 39.80 -25.35 23.41
CA PRO A 545 40.23 -24.87 22.10
C PRO A 545 41.27 -25.79 21.45
N THR A 546 41.30 -25.80 20.11
CA THR A 546 42.42 -26.34 19.33
C THR A 546 42.75 -25.40 18.18
N SER A 547 43.94 -24.82 18.20
CA SER A 547 44.54 -24.13 17.05
C SER A 547 45.95 -24.67 16.79
N SER A 548 46.27 -24.90 15.53
CA SER A 548 47.63 -25.22 15.07
C SER A 548 48.39 -23.93 14.77
N GLY A 549 49.72 -23.97 14.83
CA GLY A 549 50.55 -22.79 14.55
C GLY A 549 51.92 -23.15 13.99
N THR A 550 52.58 -22.18 13.35
CA THR A 550 53.99 -22.28 12.98
C THR A 550 54.64 -20.89 13.01
N ALA A 551 55.88 -20.88 13.51
CA ALA A 551 56.77 -19.76 13.81
C ALA A 551 57.22 -18.93 12.56
N THR A 552 58.09 -17.90 12.59
CA THR A 552 59.12 -17.38 13.54
C THR A 552 59.33 -15.86 13.20
N ALA A 553 60.10 -14.97 13.83
CA ALA A 553 61.10 -14.99 14.92
C ALA A 553 61.31 -13.57 15.52
N SER A 554 62.02 -13.48 16.66
CA SER A 554 62.96 -12.38 17.05
C SER A 554 62.46 -10.91 17.22
N THR A 555 62.90 -10.12 18.21
CA THR A 555 63.88 -10.29 19.30
C THR A 555 63.42 -9.63 20.62
N THR A 556 63.88 -10.17 21.75
CA THR A 556 63.87 -9.61 23.13
C THR A 556 65.05 -8.61 23.32
N PRO A 557 65.35 -7.95 24.49
CA PRO A 557 64.91 -8.25 25.88
C PRO A 557 64.62 -7.08 26.88
N THR A 558 64.05 -7.46 28.04
CA THR A 558 64.25 -6.92 29.42
C THR A 558 63.85 -5.50 29.85
N GLY A 559 63.26 -5.41 31.06
CA GLY A 559 62.99 -4.16 31.78
C GLY A 559 62.13 -4.33 33.05
N THR A 560 62.59 -5.10 34.05
CA THR A 560 61.89 -5.28 35.34
C THR A 560 62.20 -4.15 36.34
N TRP A 561 61.38 -3.99 37.40
CA TRP A 561 61.76 -4.03 38.85
C TRP A 561 60.56 -3.65 39.76
N SER A 562 60.70 -3.89 41.06
CA SER A 562 59.76 -3.63 42.18
C SER A 562 60.62 -3.10 43.38
N PRO A 563 60.20 -2.86 44.65
CA PRO A 563 58.91 -3.13 45.31
C PRO A 563 58.47 -2.11 46.44
N THR A 564 57.42 -2.49 47.19
CA THR A 564 57.16 -2.21 48.63
C THR A 564 56.76 -0.78 49.07
N ALA A 565 55.98 -0.72 50.17
CA ALA A 565 55.27 0.46 50.69
C ALA A 565 55.78 0.96 52.06
N VAL A 566 55.29 2.14 52.48
CA VAL A 566 55.42 2.71 53.84
C VAL A 566 54.09 3.32 54.28
N SER A 567 53.79 3.29 55.58
CA SER A 567 52.51 3.71 56.20
C SER A 567 52.60 4.98 57.05
N SER A 568 51.57 5.83 57.04
CA SER A 568 51.05 6.56 58.21
C SER A 568 49.72 7.26 57.87
N ALA A 569 48.93 7.67 58.87
CA ALA A 569 47.59 8.26 58.67
C ALA A 569 47.26 9.39 59.67
N THR A 570 46.47 10.39 59.25
CA THR A 570 45.71 11.32 60.13
C THR A 570 44.61 12.08 59.35
N GLY A 571 43.34 11.99 59.80
CA GLY A 571 42.24 12.92 59.47
C GLY A 571 41.66 12.85 58.04
N THR A 572 40.38 13.17 57.77
CA THR A 572 39.31 13.72 58.63
C THR A 572 37.93 13.27 58.13
N ILE A 573 36.92 13.27 59.01
CA ILE A 573 35.52 12.85 58.79
C ILE A 573 34.73 13.66 57.74
N THR A 574 33.80 12.99 57.06
CA THR A 574 32.57 13.56 56.44
C THR A 574 31.52 12.43 56.33
N PRO A 575 30.24 12.63 56.67
CA PRO A 575 29.25 11.55 56.77
C PRO A 575 28.64 11.11 55.43
N THR A 576 28.26 9.84 55.34
CA THR A 576 27.55 9.27 54.17
C THR A 576 26.03 9.41 54.33
N SER A 577 25.42 10.36 53.62
CA SER A 577 23.96 10.48 53.53
C SER A 577 23.40 9.64 52.38
N SER A 578 22.60 8.62 52.69
CA SER A 578 21.88 7.82 51.70
C SER A 578 20.68 8.59 51.13
N ILE A 579 20.69 8.90 49.83
CA ILE A 579 19.51 9.43 49.11
C ILE A 579 18.77 8.30 48.40
N THR A 580 17.59 7.98 48.91
CA THR A 580 16.64 7.04 48.28
C THR A 580 15.78 7.80 47.27
N SER A 581 15.97 7.55 45.97
CA SER A 581 15.17 8.17 44.90
C SER A 581 13.88 7.40 44.64
N THR A 582 12.80 7.77 45.32
CA THR A 582 11.44 7.34 44.98
C THR A 582 11.06 7.88 43.60
N PRO A 583 10.46 7.08 42.69
CA PRO A 583 10.01 7.60 41.39
C PRO A 583 8.89 8.64 41.58
N PRO A 584 8.83 9.69 40.75
CA PRO A 584 7.80 10.72 40.83
C PRO A 584 6.43 10.18 40.38
N PRO A 585 5.31 10.68 40.94
CA PRO A 585 3.97 10.27 40.52
C PRO A 585 3.66 10.74 39.10
N THR A 586 3.09 9.85 38.29
CA THR A 586 2.63 10.16 36.92
C THR A 586 1.53 11.22 36.94
N PRO A 587 1.64 12.32 36.16
CA PRO A 587 0.58 13.33 36.08
C PRO A 587 -0.60 12.81 35.24
N THR A 588 -1.70 12.46 35.89
CA THR A 588 -2.97 12.11 35.20
C THR A 588 -3.59 13.36 34.57
N ILE A 589 -3.32 13.61 33.29
CA ILE A 589 -3.94 14.70 32.54
C ILE A 589 -5.42 14.38 32.34
N THR A 590 -6.31 15.10 33.04
CA THR A 590 -7.77 14.99 32.86
C THR A 590 -8.23 16.01 31.82
N PRO A 591 -8.68 15.59 30.61
CA PRO A 591 -9.09 16.52 29.58
C PRO A 591 -10.45 17.16 29.92
N THR A 592 -10.42 18.37 30.45
CA THR A 592 -11.64 19.16 30.70
C THR A 592 -12.13 19.77 29.39
N LEU A 593 -13.10 19.11 28.74
CA LEU A 593 -13.71 19.58 27.50
C LEU A 593 -14.60 20.81 27.75
N THR A 594 -14.09 22.00 27.48
CA THR A 594 -14.89 23.22 27.42
C THR A 594 -15.84 23.16 26.22
N SER A 595 -17.15 23.11 26.49
CA SER A 595 -18.17 22.98 25.45
C SER A 595 -18.36 24.28 24.65
N ILE A 596 -17.93 24.28 23.39
CA ILE A 596 -18.31 25.32 22.41
C ILE A 596 -19.74 25.00 21.90
N PRO A 597 -20.69 25.94 21.90
CA PRO A 597 -22.05 25.69 21.41
C PRO A 597 -22.05 25.52 19.89
N ALA A 598 -22.31 24.29 19.43
CA ALA A 598 -22.37 23.97 18.00
C ALA A 598 -23.75 24.28 17.41
N THR A 599 -23.96 25.53 16.98
CA THR A 599 -25.01 25.89 16.02
C THR A 599 -24.42 26.12 14.64
N ASP A 600 -24.37 25.07 13.83
CA ASP A 600 -25.04 25.08 12.53
C ASP A 600 -25.19 23.66 11.96
N THR A 601 -26.28 23.42 11.23
CA THR A 601 -26.56 22.13 10.58
C THR A 601 -26.25 22.23 9.08
N PRO A 602 -25.13 21.66 8.59
CA PRO A 602 -24.87 21.63 7.15
C PRO A 602 -25.92 20.77 6.47
N THR A 603 -26.80 21.40 5.70
CA THR A 603 -27.89 20.73 4.97
C THR A 603 -27.32 20.09 3.70
N VAL A 604 -26.63 18.95 3.87
CA VAL A 604 -25.96 18.23 2.79
C VAL A 604 -26.96 17.73 1.75
N THR A 605 -27.02 18.45 0.64
CA THR A 605 -27.78 18.09 -0.56
C THR A 605 -26.81 17.49 -1.57
N GLY A 606 -26.39 16.24 -1.36
CA GLY A 606 -25.34 15.65 -2.20
C GLY A 606 -24.90 14.20 -1.96
N LEU A 607 -25.47 13.44 -1.02
CA LEU A 607 -25.17 11.99 -0.93
C LEU A 607 -25.79 11.25 -2.12
N ALA A 608 -24.96 10.91 -3.11
CA ALA A 608 -25.31 9.97 -4.16
C ALA A 608 -25.34 8.54 -3.59
N VAL A 609 -26.38 7.77 -3.95
CA VAL A 609 -26.56 6.38 -3.53
C VAL A 609 -26.86 5.56 -4.78
N THR A 610 -25.97 4.64 -5.15
CA THR A 610 -26.20 3.78 -6.32
C THR A 610 -27.17 2.65 -5.99
N PRO A 611 -27.89 2.09 -6.98
CA PRO A 611 -28.74 0.92 -6.78
C PRO A 611 -27.99 -0.23 -6.10
N GLY A 612 -28.50 -0.67 -4.95
CA GLY A 612 -27.87 -1.73 -4.13
C GLY A 612 -26.98 -1.22 -2.99
N GLN A 613 -26.71 0.09 -2.89
CA GLN A 613 -26.05 0.66 -1.71
C GLN A 613 -27.04 0.92 -0.57
N PHE A 614 -26.53 0.79 0.66
CA PHE A 614 -27.20 1.16 1.90
C PHE A 614 -26.18 1.83 2.82
N LEU A 615 -26.41 3.08 3.20
CA LEU A 615 -25.43 3.96 3.84
C LEU A 615 -26.01 4.65 5.07
N SER A 616 -25.13 5.18 5.93
CA SER A 616 -25.49 5.95 7.12
C SER A 616 -24.67 7.23 7.18
N TYR A 617 -25.29 8.34 7.56
CA TYR A 617 -24.67 9.64 7.67
C TYR A 617 -25.29 10.46 8.82
N PRO A 618 -24.54 11.31 9.53
CA PRO A 618 -23.07 11.36 9.53
C PRO A 618 -22.48 10.10 10.17
N ASN A 619 -21.33 9.65 9.65
CA ASN A 619 -20.63 8.46 10.11
C ASN A 619 -19.11 8.72 10.02
N PRO A 620 -18.38 8.90 11.13
CA PRO A 620 -18.86 8.83 12.52
C PRO A 620 -19.92 9.87 12.87
N LEU A 621 -20.90 9.47 13.68
CA LEU A 621 -21.94 10.35 14.21
C LEU A 621 -21.40 11.11 15.43
N LYS A 622 -21.24 12.43 15.29
CA LYS A 622 -20.93 13.36 16.39
C LYS A 622 -22.14 14.27 16.67
N GLY A 623 -23.24 13.68 17.13
CA GLY A 623 -24.52 14.38 17.33
C GLY A 623 -25.68 13.43 17.64
N GLN A 624 -26.90 13.96 17.64
CA GLN A 624 -28.13 13.18 17.88
C GLN A 624 -28.80 12.69 16.60
N GLN A 625 -28.72 13.44 15.50
CA GLN A 625 -29.42 13.09 14.26
C GLN A 625 -28.60 12.12 13.40
N LEU A 626 -29.15 10.92 13.18
CA LEU A 626 -28.66 9.93 12.22
C LEU A 626 -29.62 9.83 11.03
N TRP A 627 -29.10 9.54 9.84
CA TRP A 627 -29.88 9.25 8.64
C TRP A 627 -29.38 7.96 7.98
N PHE A 628 -30.31 7.12 7.55
CA PHE A 628 -30.06 5.95 6.73
C PHE A 628 -30.50 6.22 5.29
N TYR A 629 -29.68 5.84 4.32
CA TYR A 629 -29.86 6.15 2.89
C TYR A 629 -29.85 4.86 2.06
N TYR A 630 -30.85 4.65 1.20
CA TYR A 630 -30.97 3.47 0.32
C TYR A 630 -31.76 3.78 -0.95
N THR A 631 -31.63 2.92 -1.96
CA THR A 631 -32.51 2.91 -3.14
C THR A 631 -33.71 1.98 -2.94
N CYS A 632 -34.93 2.47 -3.17
CA CYS A 632 -36.14 1.65 -3.18
C CYS A 632 -36.78 1.70 -4.58
N GLN A 633 -36.87 0.55 -5.26
CA GLN A 633 -37.53 0.41 -6.55
C GLN A 633 -37.98 -1.05 -6.74
N PRO A 634 -39.28 -1.34 -6.94
CA PRO A 634 -40.45 -0.43 -6.80
C PRO A 634 -40.61 0.12 -5.36
N PRO A 635 -41.60 1.01 -5.11
CA PRO A 635 -42.04 1.38 -3.75
C PRO A 635 -42.37 0.13 -2.93
N ALA A 636 -41.81 0.02 -1.72
CA ALA A 636 -41.81 -1.21 -0.93
C ALA A 636 -41.63 -0.91 0.56
N LYS A 637 -42.00 -1.87 1.42
CA LYS A 637 -41.79 -1.76 2.87
C LYS A 637 -40.32 -2.05 3.19
N VAL A 638 -39.67 -1.20 3.97
CA VAL A 638 -38.27 -1.36 4.38
C VAL A 638 -38.17 -1.48 5.89
N THR A 639 -37.41 -2.46 6.38
CA THR A 639 -37.12 -2.66 7.79
C THR A 639 -35.62 -2.57 8.00
N ILE A 640 -35.17 -1.59 8.79
CA ILE A 640 -33.77 -1.40 9.17
C ILE A 640 -33.55 -2.00 10.55
N GLU A 641 -32.53 -2.82 10.71
CA GLU A 641 -32.13 -3.43 11.99
C GLU A 641 -30.73 -2.97 12.37
N VAL A 642 -30.55 -2.53 13.62
CA VAL A 642 -29.24 -2.12 14.17
C VAL A 642 -28.90 -2.97 15.39
N PHE A 643 -27.66 -3.39 15.49
CA PHE A 643 -27.11 -4.31 16.48
C PHE A 643 -25.84 -3.72 17.10
N ASN A 644 -25.58 -4.01 18.37
CA ASN A 644 -24.30 -3.67 19.00
C ASN A 644 -23.19 -4.67 18.60
N VAL A 645 -21.96 -4.44 19.04
CA VAL A 645 -20.81 -5.34 18.79
C VAL A 645 -20.95 -6.75 19.41
N ALA A 646 -21.86 -6.95 20.36
CA ALA A 646 -22.20 -8.27 20.91
C ALA A 646 -23.24 -9.03 20.08
N GLY A 647 -23.76 -8.43 19.00
CA GLY A 647 -24.80 -9.02 18.15
C GLY A 647 -26.22 -8.87 18.67
N GLU A 648 -26.43 -8.11 19.76
CA GLU A 648 -27.77 -7.84 20.30
C GLU A 648 -28.45 -6.74 19.47
N LYS A 649 -29.71 -6.96 19.07
CA LYS A 649 -30.46 -5.98 18.27
C LYS A 649 -30.96 -4.83 19.16
N VAL A 650 -30.41 -3.64 18.97
CA VAL A 650 -30.70 -2.43 19.77
C VAL A 650 -31.75 -1.52 19.14
N LEU A 651 -32.00 -1.62 17.83
CA LEU A 651 -33.01 -0.82 17.13
C LEU A 651 -33.67 -1.63 16.01
N THR A 652 -34.93 -1.31 15.74
CA THR A 652 -35.59 -1.65 14.48
C THR A 652 -36.41 -0.45 14.03
N LEU A 653 -36.20 0.01 12.80
CA LEU A 653 -37.01 1.03 12.14
C LEU A 653 -37.81 0.36 11.02
N THR A 654 -39.00 0.88 10.71
CA THR A 654 -39.79 0.47 9.54
C THR A 654 -40.25 1.71 8.80
N ASP A 655 -40.04 1.70 7.48
CA ASP A 655 -40.38 2.77 6.55
C ASP A 655 -41.17 2.17 5.38
N SER A 656 -42.00 2.98 4.72
CA SER A 656 -42.85 2.58 3.60
C SER A 656 -42.86 3.69 2.53
N PRO A 657 -41.71 3.96 1.88
CA PRO A 657 -41.59 5.00 0.87
C PRO A 657 -42.57 4.78 -0.29
N THR A 658 -43.38 5.80 -0.59
CA THR A 658 -44.38 5.77 -1.67
C THR A 658 -43.80 5.99 -3.07
N ASN A 659 -42.56 6.47 -3.16
CA ASN A 659 -41.91 6.90 -4.39
C ASN A 659 -40.69 6.00 -4.66
N ALA A 660 -40.44 5.69 -5.93
CA ALA A 660 -39.22 4.99 -6.33
C ALA A 660 -38.02 5.95 -6.40
N GLY A 661 -36.82 5.46 -6.08
CA GLY A 661 -35.56 6.21 -6.14
C GLY A 661 -34.77 6.14 -4.83
N VAL A 662 -33.98 7.20 -4.56
CA VAL A 662 -33.22 7.33 -3.30
C VAL A 662 -34.15 7.78 -2.18
N VAL A 663 -34.14 7.04 -1.08
CA VAL A 663 -34.93 7.27 0.13
C VAL A 663 -33.98 7.55 1.30
N ARG A 664 -34.42 8.40 2.24
CA ARG A 664 -33.72 8.65 3.51
C ARG A 664 -34.66 8.47 4.70
N THR A 665 -34.26 7.67 5.68
CA THR A 665 -34.98 7.49 6.95
C THR A 665 -34.17 8.13 8.08
N SER A 666 -34.77 9.05 8.83
CA SER A 666 -34.12 9.71 9.97
C SER A 666 -34.31 8.93 11.27
N TYR A 667 -33.34 9.05 12.19
CA TYR A 667 -33.42 8.51 13.54
C TYR A 667 -32.74 9.44 14.56
N ASP A 668 -33.39 9.64 15.71
CA ASP A 668 -32.76 10.25 16.87
C ASP A 668 -31.94 9.20 17.65
N ALA A 669 -30.63 9.27 17.46
CA ALA A 669 -29.63 8.43 18.11
C ALA A 669 -29.27 8.89 19.54
N SER A 670 -30.02 9.82 20.15
CA SER A 670 -29.89 10.18 21.58
C SER A 670 -29.95 8.97 22.52
N LYS A 671 -30.55 7.86 22.07
CA LYS A 671 -30.71 6.60 22.84
C LYS A 671 -29.64 5.53 22.58
N LEU A 672 -28.72 5.74 21.64
CA LEU A 672 -27.59 4.83 21.40
C LEU A 672 -26.38 5.24 22.26
N ALA A 673 -25.72 4.28 22.91
CA ALA A 673 -24.49 4.54 23.66
C ALA A 673 -23.33 4.92 22.71
N PRO A 674 -22.24 5.53 23.21
CA PRO A 674 -21.00 5.64 22.43
C PRO A 674 -20.49 4.25 22.05
N GLY A 675 -20.03 4.07 20.80
CA GLY A 675 -19.53 2.79 20.32
C GLY A 675 -19.81 2.51 18.85
N ILE A 676 -19.48 1.30 18.40
CA ILE A 676 -19.70 0.82 17.03
C ILE A 676 -21.01 0.02 16.97
N TYR A 677 -21.79 0.25 15.94
CA TYR A 677 -23.03 -0.45 15.64
C TYR A 677 -22.98 -1.09 14.26
N LEU A 678 -23.45 -2.33 14.17
CA LEU A 678 -23.67 -3.06 12.91
C LEU A 678 -25.13 -2.86 12.48
N TYR A 679 -25.39 -2.67 11.19
CA TYR A 679 -26.75 -2.49 10.70
C TYR A 679 -26.97 -3.10 9.32
N ARG A 680 -28.24 -3.40 9.02
CA ARG A 680 -28.70 -3.94 7.73
C ARG A 680 -30.12 -3.48 7.43
N ALA A 681 -30.54 -3.57 6.18
CA ALA A 681 -31.92 -3.32 5.76
C ALA A 681 -32.51 -4.52 5.00
N ARG A 682 -33.79 -4.76 5.21
CA ARG A 682 -34.65 -5.72 4.51
C ARG A 682 -35.71 -4.93 3.74
N ILE A 683 -35.83 -5.15 2.43
CA ILE A 683 -36.97 -4.72 1.63
C ILE A 683 -37.94 -5.89 1.49
N GLU A 684 -39.22 -5.62 1.69
CA GLU A 684 -40.36 -6.51 1.45
C GLU A 684 -41.20 -5.87 0.32
N ASP A 685 -41.16 -6.49 -0.85
CA ASP A 685 -41.84 -6.04 -2.07
C ASP A 685 -42.69 -7.18 -2.69
N ALA A 686 -43.26 -6.95 -3.88
CA ALA A 686 -44.13 -7.92 -4.55
C ALA A 686 -43.36 -9.11 -5.16
N ASP A 687 -42.07 -8.97 -5.43
CA ASP A 687 -41.21 -10.00 -6.00
C ASP A 687 -40.52 -10.84 -4.89
N GLY A 688 -40.41 -10.28 -3.68
CA GLY A 688 -40.16 -11.04 -2.46
C GLY A 688 -39.44 -10.25 -1.37
N VAL A 689 -38.34 -10.83 -0.88
CA VAL A 689 -37.56 -10.30 0.24
C VAL A 689 -36.12 -10.08 -0.22
N ARG A 690 -35.69 -8.83 -0.23
CA ARG A 690 -34.31 -8.43 -0.55
C ARG A 690 -33.62 -7.93 0.71
N THR A 691 -32.35 -8.24 0.90
CA THR A 691 -31.56 -7.80 2.07
C THR A 691 -30.25 -7.21 1.61
N PHE A 692 -29.93 -6.02 2.11
CA PHE A 692 -28.64 -5.37 1.86
C PHE A 692 -27.52 -6.05 2.66
N ALA A 693 -26.28 -5.84 2.20
CA ALA A 693 -25.09 -6.21 2.95
C ALA A 693 -25.05 -5.52 4.33
N TRP A 694 -24.36 -6.16 5.28
CA TRP A 694 -24.08 -5.57 6.58
C TRP A 694 -23.17 -4.34 6.44
N GLN A 695 -23.45 -3.33 7.25
CA GLN A 695 -22.74 -2.06 7.31
C GLN A 695 -22.47 -1.67 8.76
N LYS A 696 -21.61 -0.66 8.99
CA LYS A 696 -21.25 -0.19 10.34
C LYS A 696 -21.29 1.33 10.48
N PHE A 697 -21.68 1.82 11.65
CA PHE A 697 -21.49 3.22 12.04
C PHE A 697 -20.93 3.36 13.45
N ALA A 698 -20.24 4.46 13.72
CA ALA A 698 -19.72 4.81 15.04
C ALA A 698 -20.52 5.97 15.64
N VAL A 699 -20.90 5.87 16.91
CA VAL A 699 -21.49 6.95 17.72
C VAL A 699 -20.40 7.52 18.61
N LEU A 700 -20.08 8.80 18.41
CA LEU A 700 -19.13 9.58 19.19
C LEU A 700 -19.90 10.60 20.05
N ARG A 701 -19.56 10.71 21.33
CA ARG A 701 -20.14 11.64 22.30
C ARG A 701 -19.05 12.17 23.21
#